data_AF-A0A2V5I3Z4-F1
#
_entry.id   AF-A0A2V5I3Z4-F1
#
_cell.length_a   1.000
_cell.length_b   1.000
_cell.length_c   1.000
_cell.angle_alpha   90.00
_cell.angle_beta   90.00
_cell.angle_gamma   90.00
#
_symmetry.space_group_name_H-M   'P 1'
#
loop_
_entity.id
_entity.type
_entity.pdbx_description
1 polymer ?
#
loop_
_entity_poly.entity_id
_entity_poly.type
_entity_poly.pdbx_seq_one_letter_code
_entity_poly.pdbx_strand_id
1 'polypeptide(L)'
;MSARMQLLETVYLTSLLLPFILLFVYSCFRFVCYCFHNSILLFSSTTAYVLYKKYLIYPRLNLPLLGINKLSPIQFLIVLIYSGLTCACNLLWVKTADQAASRAAKLSLINLLPLYLAGGHEFGARLLFIPLETYGIFHRTAGWMASIECAIHIIIIYAKHGDQGTDDSGFYGIVGGSMILALLVLPMVKRRVYEVFLVTHLACAFVGLYAIWKHLHFQKSSSVRLIWVCLSTFVVTSSLQLCRILYRNVHTRRSARIVCSFIGDEVIRVAIHMPRPWAVRAGERVNLGIPGLGIFYIFQAHPFSVAWWESDTANGSSPIYLMFRVRNGFTRKIRGCLNPGQEYRAWVDGPFGPSSSVPNDMSLYGHILMATSGIGIAAQIPYIKEILHRRRAAEACTERISLIWELDRSGDYSSAVEWLQELISQDQSYILNIEIYTGVNMITEKSVALGDHDLIKIHAGSIDWEGKVQDESNRQKGRQLVAAEETLGLSVKPGNVRLKAEDGIQYAWHVDDISLRHLFDKHLSKHSVGAYQRLCSEVGQSFWAIYNEPTKKEDLARSEEIEHLEQEKKILVEKLAEANTKIAELLDKIESVEAQRDSLEESISKSNQTLLLHQEEAQRWMTISDYYQNSFLYVSDALAHVVTYLQGVEGNSYTLGTS
;
A
#
# COMPACT_ATOMS: atom_id res chain seq x y z
N MET A 1 -52.15 -22.49 -17.58
CA MET A 1 -50.69 -22.63 -17.78
C MET A 1 -49.97 -21.27 -17.81
N SER A 2 -50.57 -20.20 -18.36
CA SER A 2 -49.96 -18.86 -18.42
C SER A 2 -49.68 -18.23 -17.04
N ALA A 3 -50.61 -18.33 -16.08
CA ALA A 3 -50.41 -17.76 -14.74
C ALA A 3 -49.22 -18.38 -13.98
N ARG A 4 -48.93 -19.68 -14.17
CA ARG A 4 -47.78 -20.36 -13.55
C ARG A 4 -46.45 -20.01 -14.21
N MET A 5 -46.48 -19.76 -15.51
CA MET A 5 -45.31 -19.36 -16.29
C MET A 5 -44.94 -17.90 -15.99
N GLN A 6 -45.95 -17.03 -15.89
CA GLN A 6 -45.81 -15.67 -15.36
C GLN A 6 -45.29 -15.68 -13.92
N LEU A 7 -45.80 -16.57 -13.05
CA LEU A 7 -45.30 -16.70 -11.68
C LEU A 7 -43.82 -17.09 -11.65
N LEU A 8 -43.39 -18.05 -12.47
CA LEU A 8 -41.98 -18.44 -12.57
C LEU A 8 -41.11 -17.32 -13.15
N GLU A 9 -41.57 -16.63 -14.20
CA GLU A 9 -40.85 -15.47 -14.74
C GLU A 9 -40.74 -14.34 -13.71
N THR A 10 -41.80 -14.08 -12.93
CA THR A 10 -41.72 -13.15 -11.81
C THR A 10 -40.78 -13.63 -10.71
N VAL A 11 -40.68 -14.94 -10.44
CA VAL A 11 -39.72 -15.50 -9.46
C VAL A 11 -38.27 -15.38 -9.97
N TYR A 12 -38.04 -15.56 -11.27
CA TYR A 12 -36.73 -15.31 -11.85
C TYR A 12 -36.40 -13.81 -11.88
N LEU A 13 -37.36 -12.96 -12.22
CA LEU A 13 -37.21 -11.50 -12.16
C LEU A 13 -36.94 -11.05 -10.73
N THR A 14 -37.66 -11.58 -9.75
CA THR A 14 -37.41 -11.26 -8.35
C THR A 14 -36.05 -11.78 -7.93
N SER A 15 -35.61 -12.98 -8.31
CA SER A 15 -34.24 -13.45 -8.01
C SER A 15 -33.15 -12.63 -8.71
N LEU A 16 -33.40 -12.09 -9.90
CA LEU A 16 -32.52 -11.19 -10.64
C LEU A 16 -32.44 -9.80 -9.98
N LEU A 17 -33.58 -9.29 -9.54
CA LEU A 17 -33.71 -7.98 -8.90
C LEU A 17 -33.38 -8.03 -7.42
N LEU A 18 -33.51 -9.17 -6.74
CA LEU A 18 -33.34 -9.32 -5.30
C LEU A 18 -31.96 -8.86 -4.81
N PRO A 19 -30.83 -9.20 -5.47
CA PRO A 19 -29.53 -8.66 -5.08
C PRO A 19 -29.55 -7.12 -5.11
N PHE A 20 -30.14 -6.52 -6.15
CA PHE A 20 -30.27 -5.07 -6.29
C PHE A 20 -31.30 -4.45 -5.33
N ILE A 21 -32.40 -5.15 -5.03
CA ILE A 21 -33.42 -4.73 -4.08
C ILE A 21 -32.87 -4.80 -2.66
N LEU A 22 -32.15 -5.86 -2.29
CA LEU A 22 -31.50 -5.97 -0.98
C LEU A 22 -30.42 -4.90 -0.82
N LEU A 23 -29.65 -4.61 -1.87
CA LEU A 23 -28.70 -3.51 -1.90
C LEU A 23 -29.39 -2.15 -1.80
N PHE A 24 -30.50 -1.94 -2.52
CA PHE A 24 -31.27 -0.71 -2.47
C PHE A 24 -31.92 -0.51 -1.10
N VAL A 25 -32.54 -1.55 -0.52
CA VAL A 25 -33.10 -1.53 0.83
C VAL A 25 -32.01 -1.28 1.86
N TYR A 26 -30.85 -1.92 1.75
CA TYR A 26 -29.70 -1.66 2.60
C TYR A 26 -29.23 -0.20 2.49
N SER A 27 -29.10 0.34 1.28
CA SER A 27 -28.70 1.72 1.02
C SER A 27 -29.74 2.74 1.50
N CYS A 28 -31.03 2.49 1.28
CA CYS A 28 -32.14 3.32 1.76
C CYS A 28 -32.21 3.31 3.29
N PHE A 29 -32.13 2.13 3.91
CA PHE A 29 -32.11 2.00 5.38
C PHE A 29 -30.94 2.81 5.96
N ARG A 30 -29.75 2.71 5.36
CA ARG A 30 -28.58 3.49 5.77
C ARG A 30 -28.76 4.99 5.55
N PHE A 31 -29.32 5.39 4.41
CA PHE A 31 -29.57 6.80 4.10
C PHE A 31 -30.58 7.40 5.09
N VAL A 32 -31.64 6.66 5.43
CA VAL A 32 -32.59 7.03 6.48
C VAL A 32 -31.88 7.17 7.82
N CYS A 33 -31.07 6.19 8.24
CA CYS A 33 -30.27 6.30 9.47
C CYS A 33 -29.30 7.50 9.46
N TYR A 34 -28.73 7.84 8.29
CA TYR A 34 -27.85 9.00 8.11
C TYR A 34 -28.62 10.33 8.24
N CYS A 35 -29.76 10.45 7.56
CA CYS A 35 -30.62 11.63 7.66
C CYS A 35 -31.16 11.81 9.08
N PHE A 36 -31.55 10.74 9.78
CA PHE A 36 -31.94 10.80 11.19
C PHE A 36 -30.80 11.25 12.10
N HIS A 37 -29.55 10.88 11.78
CA HIS A 37 -28.36 11.30 12.54
C HIS A 37 -28.00 12.78 12.34
N ASN A 38 -28.04 13.26 11.10
CA ASN A 38 -27.66 14.63 10.76
C ASN A 38 -28.77 15.66 11.04
N SER A 39 -30.04 15.30 10.88
CA SER A 39 -31.16 16.24 11.07
C SER A 39 -31.53 16.44 12.55
N ILE A 40 -31.03 15.61 13.47
CA ILE A 40 -31.44 15.61 14.87
C ILE A 40 -30.22 15.52 15.80
N LEU A 41 -29.34 16.52 15.73
CA LEU A 41 -28.24 16.73 16.69
C LEU A 41 -28.74 16.88 18.16
N LEU A 42 -30.03 17.19 18.36
CA LEU A 42 -30.65 17.38 19.67
C LEU A 42 -31.17 16.10 20.36
N PHE A 43 -31.27 14.96 19.66
CA PHE A 43 -31.79 13.69 20.21
C PHE A 43 -30.88 12.50 19.88
N SER A 44 -29.57 12.68 19.98
CA SER A 44 -28.61 11.57 19.87
C SER A 44 -28.68 10.56 21.02
N SER A 45 -29.72 10.61 21.88
CA SER A 45 -30.01 9.69 22.98
C SER A 45 -31.05 8.62 22.66
N THR A 46 -31.36 8.34 21.39
CA THR A 46 -32.25 7.21 21.09
C THR A 46 -31.51 5.90 21.36
N THR A 47 -31.88 5.26 22.48
CA THR A 47 -31.41 3.93 22.90
C THR A 47 -31.41 2.94 21.74
N ALA A 48 -32.40 3.03 20.83
CA ALA A 48 -32.51 2.20 19.63
C ALA A 48 -31.31 2.27 18.67
N TYR A 49 -30.72 3.45 18.42
CA TYR A 49 -29.56 3.58 17.52
C TYR A 49 -28.29 3.02 18.13
N VAL A 50 -28.12 3.22 19.45
CA VAL A 50 -27.00 2.65 20.22
C VAL A 50 -27.15 1.13 20.29
N LEU A 51 -28.35 0.61 20.56
CA LEU A 51 -28.64 -0.82 20.54
C LEU A 51 -28.43 -1.42 19.14
N TYR A 52 -28.84 -0.72 18.08
CA TYR A 52 -28.59 -1.10 16.68
C TYR A 52 -27.08 -1.22 16.40
N LYS A 53 -26.29 -0.21 16.74
CA LYS A 53 -24.83 -0.28 16.58
C LYS A 53 -24.22 -1.42 17.43
N LYS A 54 -24.59 -1.50 18.70
CA LYS A 54 -24.06 -2.45 19.69
C LYS A 54 -24.37 -3.90 19.38
N TYR A 55 -25.58 -4.22 18.90
CA TYR A 55 -26.01 -5.60 18.68
C TYR A 55 -26.00 -6.04 17.22
N LEU A 56 -26.09 -5.11 16.26
CA LEU A 56 -26.31 -5.46 14.86
C LEU A 56 -25.19 -5.07 13.90
N ILE A 57 -24.36 -4.06 14.23
CA ILE A 57 -23.23 -3.63 13.39
C ILE A 57 -21.88 -4.06 13.96
N TYR A 58 -21.61 -3.69 15.21
CA TYR A 58 -20.28 -3.86 15.80
C TYR A 58 -19.89 -5.29 16.16
N PRO A 59 -20.80 -6.18 16.62
CA PRO A 59 -20.43 -7.56 16.84
C PRO A 59 -19.95 -8.15 15.52
N ARG A 60 -18.72 -8.65 15.51
CA ARG A 60 -18.17 -9.37 14.37
C ARG A 60 -18.24 -10.85 14.72
N LEU A 61 -19.21 -11.54 14.11
CA LEU A 61 -19.28 -12.99 14.18
C LEU A 61 -18.13 -13.56 13.34
N ASN A 62 -17.21 -14.24 14.00
CA ASN A 62 -16.16 -15.00 13.34
C ASN A 62 -16.75 -16.35 12.91
N LEU A 63 -17.29 -16.38 11.70
CA LEU A 63 -17.75 -17.61 11.05
C LEU A 63 -16.88 -17.76 9.81
N PRO A 64 -15.80 -18.57 9.82
CA PRO A 64 -14.89 -18.78 8.68
C PRO A 64 -15.58 -19.61 7.59
N LEU A 65 -16.72 -19.15 7.11
CA LEU A 65 -17.51 -19.80 6.08
C LEU A 65 -17.30 -19.05 4.76
N LEU A 66 -17.09 -19.78 3.66
CA LEU A 66 -16.99 -19.20 2.30
C LEU A 66 -15.86 -18.16 2.11
N GLY A 67 -14.83 -18.14 2.96
CA GLY A 67 -13.73 -17.15 2.89
C GLY A 67 -14.14 -15.75 3.35
N ILE A 68 -15.20 -15.65 4.15
CA ILE A 68 -15.63 -14.44 4.85
C ILE A 68 -15.30 -14.68 6.33
N ASN A 69 -14.43 -13.85 6.92
CA ASN A 69 -13.93 -14.12 8.28
C ASN A 69 -14.68 -13.33 9.37
N LYS A 70 -15.33 -12.22 9.00
CA LYS A 70 -16.03 -11.32 9.92
C LYS A 70 -17.35 -10.92 9.29
N LEU A 71 -18.47 -11.31 9.88
CA LEU A 71 -19.81 -10.89 9.47
C LEU A 71 -20.47 -10.12 10.61
N SER A 72 -21.10 -8.99 10.30
CA SER A 72 -22.05 -8.41 11.25
C SER A 72 -23.34 -9.24 11.29
N PRO A 73 -24.09 -9.27 12.41
CA PRO A 73 -25.36 -9.98 12.50
C PRO A 73 -26.35 -9.61 11.39
N ILE A 74 -26.40 -8.34 10.95
CA ILE A 74 -27.23 -7.93 9.80
C ILE A 74 -26.75 -8.58 8.51
N GLN A 75 -25.44 -8.55 8.24
CA GLN A 75 -24.88 -9.16 7.03
C GLN A 75 -25.15 -10.66 7.02
N PHE A 76 -25.01 -11.33 8.17
CA PHE A 76 -25.33 -12.74 8.32
C PHE A 76 -26.81 -13.03 8.02
N LEU A 77 -27.74 -12.24 8.58
CA LEU A 77 -29.18 -12.37 8.32
C LEU A 77 -29.50 -12.18 6.83
N ILE A 78 -28.89 -11.19 6.17
CA ILE A 78 -29.07 -10.94 4.73
C ILE A 78 -28.61 -12.15 3.92
N VAL A 79 -27.43 -12.71 4.23
CA VAL A 79 -26.90 -13.90 3.56
C VAL A 79 -27.81 -15.10 3.79
N LEU A 80 -28.34 -15.28 5.01
CA LEU A 80 -29.27 -16.36 5.34
C LEU A 80 -30.59 -16.26 4.56
N ILE A 81 -31.20 -15.07 4.51
CA ILE A 81 -32.44 -14.83 3.75
C ILE A 81 -32.21 -15.08 2.27
N TYR A 82 -31.10 -14.55 1.72
CA TYR A 82 -30.72 -14.75 0.32
C TYR A 82 -30.51 -16.24 -0.02
N SER A 83 -29.86 -16.99 0.88
CA SER A 83 -29.64 -18.43 0.73
C SER A 83 -30.94 -19.23 0.83
N GLY A 84 -31.80 -18.89 1.80
CA GLY A 84 -33.11 -19.51 1.97
C GLY A 84 -34.02 -19.30 0.77
N LEU A 85 -34.01 -18.10 0.18
CA LEU A 85 -34.82 -17.82 -1.02
C LEU A 85 -34.30 -18.57 -2.25
N THR A 86 -32.97 -18.66 -2.42
CA THR A 86 -32.36 -19.43 -3.51
C THR A 86 -32.73 -20.91 -3.41
N CYS A 87 -32.65 -21.47 -2.19
CA CYS A 87 -33.09 -22.83 -1.91
C CYS A 87 -34.58 -23.04 -2.20
N ALA A 88 -35.44 -22.11 -1.79
CA ALA A 88 -36.87 -22.15 -2.09
C ALA A 88 -37.14 -22.14 -3.61
N CYS A 89 -36.41 -21.35 -4.39
CA CYS A 89 -36.55 -21.31 -5.85
C CYS A 89 -36.19 -22.64 -6.52
N ASN A 90 -35.20 -23.37 -5.95
CA ASN A 90 -34.81 -24.68 -6.42
C ASN A 90 -35.78 -25.80 -6.04
N LEU A 91 -36.41 -25.73 -4.87
CA LEU A 91 -37.22 -26.84 -4.36
C LEU A 91 -38.72 -26.69 -4.64
N LEU A 92 -39.26 -25.47 -4.60
CA LEU A 92 -40.71 -25.25 -4.69
C LEU A 92 -41.24 -25.60 -6.08
N TRP A 93 -42.18 -26.54 -6.14
CA TRP A 93 -42.89 -26.96 -7.36
C TRP A 93 -42.01 -27.58 -8.46
N VAL A 94 -40.91 -28.23 -8.09
CA VAL A 94 -40.11 -29.05 -9.01
C VAL A 94 -40.64 -30.48 -9.03
N LYS A 95 -40.92 -31.02 -10.22
CA LYS A 95 -41.45 -32.38 -10.40
C LYS A 95 -40.53 -33.32 -11.16
N THR A 96 -39.56 -32.77 -11.90
CA THR A 96 -38.67 -33.54 -12.77
C THR A 96 -37.23 -33.09 -12.60
N ALA A 97 -36.29 -34.01 -12.80
CA ALA A 97 -34.85 -33.72 -12.75
C ALA A 97 -34.45 -32.64 -13.77
N ASP A 98 -35.05 -32.62 -14.96
CA ASP A 98 -34.77 -31.61 -15.99
C ASP A 98 -35.20 -30.19 -15.56
N GLN A 99 -36.34 -30.09 -14.88
CA GLN A 99 -36.79 -28.83 -14.31
C GLN A 99 -35.86 -28.36 -13.19
N ALA A 100 -35.37 -29.28 -12.35
CA ALA A 100 -34.40 -28.98 -11.30
C ALA A 100 -33.09 -28.47 -11.90
N ALA A 101 -32.52 -29.19 -12.88
CA ALA A 101 -31.29 -28.82 -13.57
C ALA A 101 -31.40 -27.47 -14.29
N SER A 102 -32.53 -27.21 -14.96
CA SER A 102 -32.76 -25.95 -15.67
C SER A 102 -32.91 -24.77 -14.70
N ARG A 103 -33.52 -24.98 -13.52
CA ARG A 103 -33.62 -23.96 -12.46
C ARG A 103 -32.27 -23.61 -11.88
N ALA A 104 -31.49 -24.63 -11.50
CA ALA A 104 -30.13 -24.44 -10.99
C ALA A 104 -29.24 -23.69 -12.00
N ALA A 105 -29.27 -24.07 -13.29
CA ALA A 105 -28.55 -23.35 -14.33
C ALA A 105 -28.96 -21.87 -14.45
N LYS A 106 -30.27 -21.58 -14.40
CA LYS A 106 -30.77 -20.20 -14.48
C LYS A 106 -30.39 -19.38 -13.25
N LEU A 107 -30.48 -19.95 -12.04
CA LEU A 107 -30.06 -19.30 -10.80
C LEU A 107 -28.56 -19.05 -10.78
N SER A 108 -27.75 -20.00 -11.28
CA SER A 108 -26.32 -19.81 -11.48
C SER A 108 -26.04 -18.59 -12.38
N LEU A 109 -26.69 -18.51 -13.55
CA LEU A 109 -26.59 -17.37 -14.48
C LEU A 109 -27.00 -16.04 -13.85
N ILE A 110 -28.09 -16.03 -13.08
CA ILE A 110 -28.58 -14.84 -12.38
C ILE A 110 -27.54 -14.35 -11.36
N ASN A 111 -26.92 -15.26 -10.63
CA ASN A 111 -25.88 -14.95 -9.65
C ASN A 111 -24.54 -14.52 -10.27
N LEU A 112 -24.34 -14.71 -11.59
CA LEU A 112 -23.20 -14.12 -12.30
C LEU A 112 -23.38 -12.62 -12.53
N LEU A 113 -24.61 -12.11 -12.70
CA LEU A 113 -24.86 -10.70 -12.98
C LEU A 113 -24.16 -9.73 -12.00
N PRO A 114 -24.29 -9.88 -10.67
CA PRO A 114 -23.58 -9.01 -9.72
C PRO A 114 -22.05 -9.12 -9.80
N LEU A 115 -21.51 -10.24 -10.27
CA LEU A 115 -20.05 -10.45 -10.42
C LEU A 115 -19.48 -9.64 -11.59
N TYR A 116 -20.29 -9.38 -12.62
CA TYR A 116 -19.92 -8.56 -13.79
C TYR A 116 -20.31 -7.08 -13.64
N LEU A 117 -20.77 -6.65 -12.46
CA LEU A 117 -21.19 -5.27 -12.24
C LEU A 117 -20.05 -4.26 -12.42
N ALA A 118 -18.84 -4.58 -11.95
CA ALA A 118 -17.67 -3.71 -12.10
C ALA A 118 -16.38 -4.54 -12.11
N GLY A 119 -15.38 -4.11 -12.88
CA GLY A 119 -14.07 -4.77 -12.91
C GLY A 119 -13.24 -4.59 -11.63
N GLY A 120 -13.50 -3.53 -10.85
CA GLY A 120 -12.82 -3.24 -9.59
C GLY A 120 -13.78 -3.13 -8.41
N HIS A 121 -13.41 -3.74 -7.27
CA HIS A 121 -14.24 -3.74 -6.06
C HIS A 121 -14.52 -2.33 -5.53
N GLU A 122 -13.54 -1.43 -5.55
CA GLU A 122 -13.68 -0.04 -5.09
C GLU A 122 -14.71 0.73 -5.93
N PHE A 123 -14.63 0.57 -7.25
CA PHE A 123 -15.54 1.24 -8.17
C PHE A 123 -16.96 0.66 -8.07
N GLY A 124 -17.09 -0.67 -7.97
CA GLY A 124 -18.37 -1.33 -7.74
C GLY A 124 -19.03 -0.92 -6.43
N ALA A 125 -18.26 -0.85 -5.34
CA ALA A 125 -18.73 -0.38 -4.04
C ALA A 125 -19.22 1.08 -4.12
N ARG A 126 -18.47 1.94 -4.81
CA ARG A 126 -18.85 3.34 -5.03
C ARG A 126 -20.12 3.49 -5.86
N LEU A 127 -20.27 2.72 -6.94
CA LEU A 127 -21.45 2.76 -7.81
C LEU A 127 -22.73 2.39 -7.05
N LEU A 128 -22.62 1.44 -6.12
CA LEU A 128 -23.72 0.99 -5.27
C LEU A 128 -23.88 1.80 -3.98
N PHE A 129 -22.99 2.76 -3.71
CA PHE A 129 -22.95 3.55 -2.47
C PHE A 129 -22.85 2.68 -1.19
N ILE A 130 -22.16 1.54 -1.26
CA ILE A 130 -21.97 0.61 -0.15
C ILE A 130 -20.48 0.55 0.28
N PRO A 131 -20.16 0.09 1.50
CA PRO A 131 -18.76 -0.08 1.89
C PRO A 131 -18.07 -1.11 0.98
N LEU A 132 -16.77 -0.91 0.77
CA LEU A 132 -15.92 -1.91 0.12
C LEU A 132 -16.06 -3.30 0.76
N GLU A 133 -16.14 -3.35 2.10
CA GLU A 133 -16.30 -4.59 2.85
C GLU A 133 -17.60 -5.32 2.47
N THR A 134 -18.74 -4.61 2.49
CA THR A 134 -20.04 -5.19 2.11
C THR A 134 -20.05 -5.59 0.64
N TYR A 135 -19.46 -4.80 -0.26
CA TYR A 135 -19.34 -5.18 -1.68
C TYR A 135 -18.53 -6.48 -1.82
N GLY A 136 -17.43 -6.62 -1.08
CA GLY A 136 -16.61 -7.83 -1.08
C GLY A 136 -17.31 -9.04 -0.46
N ILE A 137 -18.18 -8.86 0.53
CA ILE A 137 -19.06 -9.92 1.05
C ILE A 137 -20.04 -10.36 -0.04
N PHE A 138 -20.73 -9.40 -0.65
CA PHE A 138 -21.72 -9.64 -1.68
C PHE A 138 -21.13 -10.37 -2.91
N HIS A 139 -19.99 -9.90 -3.44
CA HIS A 139 -19.29 -10.55 -4.56
C HIS A 139 -18.92 -12.00 -4.22
N ARG A 140 -18.40 -12.27 -3.02
CA ARG A 140 -18.08 -13.64 -2.59
C ARG A 140 -19.33 -14.51 -2.47
N THR A 141 -20.38 -14.02 -1.80
CA THR A 141 -21.63 -14.76 -1.61
C THR A 141 -22.28 -15.11 -2.95
N ALA A 142 -22.34 -14.18 -3.90
CA ALA A 142 -22.86 -14.42 -5.24
C ALA A 142 -22.01 -15.44 -6.02
N GLY A 143 -20.67 -15.36 -5.92
CA GLY A 143 -19.75 -16.31 -6.56
C GLY A 143 -19.92 -17.74 -6.04
N TRP A 144 -20.07 -17.91 -4.73
CA TRP A 144 -20.36 -19.20 -4.12
C TRP A 144 -21.72 -19.75 -4.56
N MET A 145 -22.77 -18.93 -4.56
CA MET A 145 -24.08 -19.36 -5.03
C MET A 145 -24.03 -19.76 -6.51
N ALA A 146 -23.42 -18.96 -7.38
CA ALA A 146 -23.26 -19.30 -8.78
C ALA A 146 -22.55 -20.65 -8.96
N SER A 147 -21.53 -20.93 -8.13
CA SER A 147 -20.77 -22.18 -8.16
C SER A 147 -21.58 -23.38 -7.66
N ILE A 148 -22.31 -23.25 -6.55
CA ILE A 148 -23.16 -24.31 -6.00
C ILE A 148 -24.27 -24.67 -7.00
N GLU A 149 -24.95 -23.66 -7.55
CA GLU A 149 -26.00 -23.86 -8.54
C GLU A 149 -25.47 -24.49 -9.85
N CYS A 150 -24.26 -24.10 -10.28
CA CYS A 150 -23.59 -24.71 -11.42
C CYS A 150 -23.26 -26.19 -11.14
N ALA A 151 -22.75 -26.51 -9.95
CA ALA A 151 -22.44 -27.88 -9.56
C ALA A 151 -23.71 -28.75 -9.53
N ILE A 152 -24.81 -28.25 -8.95
CA ILE A 152 -26.11 -28.95 -8.94
C ILE A 152 -26.57 -29.24 -10.37
N HIS A 153 -26.49 -28.26 -11.27
CA HIS A 153 -26.83 -28.44 -12.68
C HIS A 153 -26.00 -29.55 -13.34
N ILE A 154 -24.67 -29.50 -13.20
CA ILE A 154 -23.76 -30.49 -13.78
C ILE A 154 -24.05 -31.90 -13.23
N ILE A 155 -24.23 -32.03 -11.91
CA ILE A 155 -24.50 -33.32 -11.25
C ILE A 155 -25.79 -33.94 -11.79
N ILE A 156 -26.88 -33.16 -11.91
CA ILE A 156 -28.16 -33.69 -12.39
C ILE A 156 -28.07 -34.11 -13.87
N ILE A 157 -27.42 -33.31 -14.72
CA ILE A 157 -27.25 -33.63 -16.13
C ILE A 157 -26.38 -34.88 -16.32
N TYR A 158 -25.28 -34.99 -15.56
CA TYR A 158 -24.41 -36.16 -15.57
C TYR A 158 -25.12 -37.43 -15.09
N ALA A 159 -25.87 -37.35 -13.99
CA ALA A 159 -26.64 -38.48 -13.46
C ALA A 159 -27.70 -38.98 -14.45
N LYS A 160 -28.21 -38.10 -15.32
CA LYS A 160 -29.24 -38.45 -16.31
C LYS A 160 -28.68 -39.02 -17.61
N HIS A 161 -27.63 -38.42 -18.17
CA HIS A 161 -27.12 -38.78 -19.51
C HIS A 161 -25.91 -39.73 -19.45
N GLY A 162 -25.28 -39.90 -18.28
CA GLY A 162 -24.08 -40.72 -18.13
C GLY A 162 -22.92 -40.22 -18.99
N ASP A 163 -22.01 -41.12 -19.35
CA ASP A 163 -20.83 -40.83 -20.20
C ASP A 163 -21.14 -40.99 -21.70
N GLN A 164 -22.38 -40.70 -22.12
CA GLN A 164 -22.72 -40.66 -23.53
C GLN A 164 -22.07 -39.40 -24.13
N GLY A 165 -20.86 -39.57 -24.66
CA GLY A 165 -20.06 -38.63 -25.48
C GLY A 165 -20.42 -37.14 -25.44
N THR A 166 -19.46 -36.29 -25.08
CA THR A 166 -19.69 -34.84 -24.94
C THR A 166 -20.07 -34.20 -26.29
N ASP A 167 -21.31 -33.75 -26.42
CA ASP A 167 -21.74 -32.92 -27.54
C ASP A 167 -21.11 -31.51 -27.46
N ASP A 168 -21.18 -30.74 -28.55
CA ASP A 168 -20.61 -29.39 -28.59
C ASP A 168 -21.11 -28.52 -27.42
N SER A 169 -22.39 -28.63 -27.08
CA SER A 169 -22.97 -27.96 -25.92
C SER A 169 -22.33 -28.40 -24.61
N GLY A 170 -22.21 -29.71 -24.38
CA GLY A 170 -21.60 -30.28 -23.18
C GLY A 170 -20.14 -29.89 -23.03
N PHE A 171 -19.36 -29.84 -24.12
CA PHE A 171 -17.97 -29.38 -24.10
C PHE A 171 -17.86 -27.96 -23.55
N TYR A 172 -18.61 -27.01 -24.13
CA TYR A 172 -18.61 -25.63 -23.63
C TYR A 172 -19.20 -25.50 -22.22
N GLY A 173 -20.13 -26.39 -21.83
CA GLY A 173 -20.66 -26.48 -20.47
C GLY A 173 -19.58 -26.89 -19.45
N ILE A 174 -18.77 -27.89 -19.76
CA ILE A 174 -17.64 -28.33 -18.93
C ILE A 174 -16.57 -27.24 -18.83
N VAL A 175 -16.22 -26.59 -19.95
CA VAL A 175 -15.29 -25.45 -19.94
C VAL A 175 -15.83 -24.34 -19.04
N GLY A 176 -17.11 -23.97 -19.18
CA GLY A 176 -17.75 -22.97 -18.32
C GLY A 176 -17.74 -23.34 -16.84
N GLY A 177 -18.12 -24.58 -16.50
CA GLY A 177 -18.07 -25.10 -15.13
C GLY A 177 -16.67 -25.11 -14.54
N SER A 178 -15.66 -25.50 -15.33
CA SER A 178 -14.26 -25.48 -14.91
C SER A 178 -13.74 -24.06 -14.63
N MET A 179 -14.17 -23.07 -15.43
CA MET A 179 -13.82 -21.66 -15.20
C MET A 179 -14.49 -21.12 -13.93
N ILE A 180 -15.77 -21.46 -13.68
CA ILE A 180 -16.46 -21.08 -12.43
C ILE A 180 -15.75 -21.70 -11.21
N LEU A 181 -15.35 -22.97 -11.29
CA LEU A 181 -14.57 -23.62 -10.24
C LEU A 181 -13.21 -22.94 -10.03
N ALA A 182 -12.50 -22.60 -11.11
CA ALA A 182 -11.24 -21.88 -11.02
C ALA A 182 -11.41 -20.51 -10.34
N LEU A 183 -12.45 -19.75 -10.69
CA LEU A 183 -12.79 -18.45 -10.07
C LEU A 183 -13.05 -18.58 -8.57
N LEU A 184 -13.59 -19.71 -8.12
CA LEU A 184 -13.83 -20.02 -6.71
C LEU A 184 -12.53 -20.34 -5.94
N VAL A 185 -11.58 -21.02 -6.57
CA VAL A 185 -10.34 -21.50 -5.94
C VAL A 185 -9.23 -20.45 -5.95
N LEU A 186 -9.10 -19.66 -7.02
CA LEU A 186 -8.04 -18.65 -7.20
C LEU A 186 -7.87 -17.67 -6.01
N PRO A 187 -8.94 -17.18 -5.34
CA PRO A 187 -8.80 -16.30 -4.18
C PRO A 187 -7.98 -16.89 -3.02
N MET A 188 -7.84 -18.22 -2.93
CA MET A 188 -7.06 -18.90 -1.89
C MET A 188 -5.55 -18.64 -2.03
N VAL A 189 -5.05 -18.38 -3.25
CA VAL A 189 -3.62 -18.11 -3.49
C VAL A 189 -3.28 -16.61 -3.50
N LYS A 190 -4.27 -15.72 -3.37
CA LYS A 190 -4.09 -14.25 -3.47
C LYS A 190 -3.04 -13.67 -2.52
N ARG A 191 -2.87 -14.30 -1.34
CA ARG A 191 -1.92 -13.84 -0.31
C ARG A 191 -0.46 -14.06 -0.72
N ARG A 192 -0.20 -15.02 -1.62
CA ARG A 192 1.16 -15.36 -2.07
C ARG A 192 1.55 -14.59 -3.32
N VAL A 193 0.62 -14.47 -4.28
CA VAL A 193 0.87 -13.86 -5.61
C VAL A 193 -0.31 -13.00 -6.07
N TYR A 194 -0.47 -11.81 -5.48
CA TYR A 194 -1.60 -10.92 -5.77
C TYR A 194 -1.74 -10.54 -7.25
N GLU A 195 -0.63 -10.20 -7.90
CA GLU A 195 -0.62 -9.76 -9.32
C GLU A 195 -1.09 -10.88 -10.26
N VAL A 196 -0.58 -12.10 -10.07
CA VAL A 196 -0.98 -13.29 -10.86
C VAL A 196 -2.45 -13.63 -10.60
N PHE A 197 -2.88 -13.59 -9.34
CA PHE A 197 -4.27 -13.83 -8.95
C PHE A 197 -5.23 -12.90 -9.69
N LEU A 198 -4.94 -11.59 -9.73
CA LEU A 198 -5.85 -10.61 -10.33
C LEU A 198 -6.01 -10.85 -11.84
N VAL A 199 -4.91 -11.07 -12.57
CA VAL A 199 -4.92 -11.27 -14.02
C VAL A 199 -5.61 -12.59 -14.39
N THR A 200 -5.25 -13.67 -13.70
CA THR A 200 -5.85 -15.00 -13.94
C THR A 200 -7.34 -15.03 -13.62
N HIS A 201 -7.78 -14.40 -12.54
CA HIS A 201 -9.20 -14.30 -12.20
C HIS A 201 -10.00 -13.58 -13.29
N LEU A 202 -9.51 -12.44 -13.79
CA LEU A 202 -10.17 -11.71 -14.87
C LEU A 202 -10.21 -12.53 -16.18
N ALA A 203 -9.11 -13.21 -16.53
CA ALA A 203 -9.05 -14.09 -17.70
C ALA A 203 -10.07 -15.24 -17.61
N CYS A 204 -10.14 -15.93 -16.46
CA CYS A 204 -11.12 -16.99 -16.22
C CYS A 204 -12.56 -16.48 -16.31
N ALA A 205 -12.84 -15.25 -15.86
CA ALA A 205 -14.17 -14.64 -15.99
C ALA A 205 -14.55 -14.48 -17.48
N PHE A 206 -13.70 -13.88 -18.31
CA PHE A 206 -13.98 -13.71 -19.74
C PHE A 206 -14.14 -15.04 -20.48
N VAL A 207 -13.23 -15.99 -20.26
CA VAL A 207 -13.30 -17.32 -20.89
C VAL A 207 -14.55 -18.08 -20.42
N GLY A 208 -14.88 -18.00 -19.13
CA GLY A 208 -16.09 -18.59 -18.56
C GLY A 208 -17.36 -18.02 -19.18
N LEU A 209 -17.47 -16.69 -19.30
CA LEU A 209 -18.62 -16.03 -19.90
C LEU A 209 -18.81 -16.44 -21.38
N TYR A 210 -17.71 -16.53 -22.14
CA TYR A 210 -17.73 -16.98 -23.52
C TYR A 210 -18.16 -18.45 -23.65
N ALA A 211 -17.63 -19.33 -22.80
CA ALA A 211 -18.01 -20.74 -22.80
C ALA A 211 -19.50 -20.92 -22.47
N ILE A 212 -20.01 -20.19 -21.47
CA ILE A 212 -21.43 -20.20 -21.12
C ILE A 212 -22.29 -19.67 -22.27
N TRP A 213 -21.86 -18.62 -22.98
CA TRP A 213 -22.55 -18.12 -24.16
C TRP A 213 -22.67 -19.20 -25.25
N LYS A 214 -21.58 -19.89 -25.56
CA LYS A 214 -21.56 -20.98 -26.56
C LYS A 214 -22.44 -22.15 -26.13
N HIS A 215 -22.36 -22.57 -24.87
CA HIS A 215 -23.22 -23.60 -24.29
C HIS A 215 -24.73 -23.27 -24.48
N LEU A 216 -25.14 -22.04 -24.12
CA LEU A 216 -26.52 -21.59 -24.27
C LEU A 216 -26.95 -21.43 -25.73
N HIS A 217 -26.03 -21.04 -26.62
CA HIS A 217 -26.28 -20.89 -28.04
C HIS A 217 -26.58 -22.24 -28.71
N PHE A 218 -25.79 -23.27 -28.44
CA PHE A 218 -26.05 -24.63 -28.96
C PHE A 218 -27.35 -25.21 -28.41
N GLN A 219 -27.70 -24.90 -27.16
CA GLN A 219 -28.98 -25.25 -26.54
C GLN A 219 -30.18 -24.42 -27.05
N LYS A 220 -29.95 -23.41 -27.91
CA LYS A 220 -30.98 -22.44 -28.38
C LYS A 220 -31.80 -21.84 -27.24
N SER A 221 -31.17 -21.63 -26.08
CA SER A 221 -31.87 -21.17 -24.87
C SER A 221 -32.14 -19.68 -24.91
N SER A 222 -33.35 -19.27 -24.52
CA SER A 222 -33.69 -17.85 -24.32
C SER A 222 -32.88 -17.16 -23.22
N SER A 223 -32.20 -17.94 -22.35
CA SER A 223 -31.34 -17.42 -21.29
C SER A 223 -30.08 -16.72 -21.80
N VAL A 224 -29.73 -16.82 -23.09
CA VAL A 224 -28.64 -16.06 -23.73
C VAL A 224 -28.80 -14.55 -23.48
N ARG A 225 -30.03 -14.04 -23.33
CA ARG A 225 -30.29 -12.62 -22.98
C ARG A 225 -29.56 -12.18 -21.71
N LEU A 226 -29.43 -13.05 -20.71
CA LEU A 226 -28.72 -12.71 -19.45
C LEU A 226 -27.23 -12.47 -19.66
N ILE A 227 -26.61 -13.14 -20.64
CA ILE A 227 -25.20 -12.91 -20.98
C ILE A 227 -25.02 -11.52 -21.59
N TRP A 228 -25.92 -11.10 -22.47
CA TRP A 228 -25.91 -9.74 -23.01
C TRP A 228 -26.12 -8.69 -21.93
N VAL A 229 -26.95 -8.96 -20.91
CA VAL A 229 -27.09 -8.08 -19.74
C VAL A 229 -25.78 -8.01 -18.94
N CYS A 230 -25.11 -9.14 -18.68
CA CYS A 230 -23.82 -9.16 -17.98
C CYS A 230 -22.75 -8.37 -18.76
N LEU A 231 -22.63 -8.62 -20.07
CA LEU A 231 -21.68 -7.94 -20.94
C LEU A 231 -21.97 -6.44 -21.03
N SER A 232 -23.23 -6.06 -21.26
CA SER A 232 -23.64 -4.65 -21.31
C SER A 232 -23.36 -3.94 -19.99
N THR A 233 -23.67 -4.57 -18.86
CA THR A 233 -23.41 -3.99 -17.54
C THR A 233 -21.92 -3.76 -17.34
N PHE A 234 -21.09 -4.78 -17.61
CA PHE A 234 -19.64 -4.67 -17.48
C PHE A 234 -19.04 -3.60 -18.41
N VAL A 235 -19.47 -3.54 -19.67
CA VAL A 235 -18.98 -2.55 -20.64
C VAL A 235 -19.37 -1.14 -20.21
N VAL A 236 -20.62 -0.91 -19.80
CA VAL A 236 -21.09 0.40 -19.34
C VAL A 236 -20.31 0.85 -18.11
N THR A 237 -20.18 0.01 -17.09
CA THR A 237 -19.49 0.40 -15.86
C THR A 237 -17.99 0.57 -16.05
N SER A 238 -17.35 -0.29 -16.86
CA SER A 238 -15.93 -0.13 -17.22
C SER A 238 -15.69 1.13 -18.04
N SER A 239 -16.60 1.48 -18.96
CA SER A 239 -16.52 2.72 -19.73
C SER A 239 -16.67 3.94 -18.82
N LEU A 240 -17.60 3.91 -17.86
CA LEU A 240 -17.75 4.98 -16.86
C LEU A 240 -16.48 5.14 -16.01
N GLN A 241 -15.88 4.03 -15.57
CA GLN A 241 -14.62 4.06 -14.82
C GLN A 241 -13.49 4.64 -15.66
N LEU A 242 -13.35 4.20 -16.91
CA LEU A 242 -12.32 4.70 -17.84
C LEU A 242 -12.50 6.19 -18.13
N CYS A 243 -13.72 6.63 -18.47
CA CYS A 243 -14.03 8.05 -18.69
C CYS A 243 -13.68 8.90 -17.45
N ARG A 244 -13.96 8.40 -16.24
CA ARG A 244 -13.61 9.07 -14.99
C ARG A 244 -12.10 9.19 -14.80
N ILE A 245 -11.36 8.10 -15.04
CA ILE A 245 -9.90 8.07 -14.97
C ILE A 245 -9.32 9.05 -15.99
N LEU A 246 -9.76 9.01 -17.25
CA LEU A 246 -9.29 9.90 -18.30
C LEU A 246 -9.59 11.37 -17.98
N TYR A 247 -10.83 11.69 -17.59
CA TYR A 247 -11.23 13.03 -17.20
C TYR A 247 -10.36 13.60 -16.08
N ARG A 248 -10.01 12.76 -15.09
CA ARG A 248 -9.25 13.17 -13.90
C ARG A 248 -7.75 13.28 -14.16
N ASN A 249 -7.19 12.36 -14.95
CA ASN A 249 -5.75 12.23 -15.14
C ASN A 249 -5.22 13.00 -16.35
N VAL A 250 -6.08 13.34 -17.31
CA VAL A 250 -5.67 13.99 -18.56
C VAL A 250 -6.39 15.32 -18.73
N HIS A 251 -5.59 16.36 -18.94
CA HIS A 251 -6.01 17.67 -19.41
C HIS A 251 -5.17 18.05 -20.63
N THR A 252 -5.66 18.95 -21.49
CA THR A 252 -5.17 19.22 -22.86
C THR A 252 -3.65 19.33 -23.00
N ARG A 253 -2.93 19.81 -21.97
CA ARG A 253 -1.46 19.88 -21.94
C ARG A 253 -0.82 19.31 -20.66
N ARG A 254 -1.59 18.69 -19.77
CA ARG A 254 -1.11 18.19 -18.46
C ARG A 254 -1.64 16.79 -18.19
N SER A 255 -0.79 15.92 -17.67
CA SER A 255 -1.17 14.60 -17.17
C SER A 255 -0.92 14.50 -15.68
N ALA A 256 -1.52 13.53 -15.01
CA ALA A 256 -1.11 13.17 -13.65
C ALA A 256 0.37 12.79 -13.62
N ARG A 257 1.11 13.39 -12.69
CA ARG A 257 2.53 13.14 -12.49
C ARG A 257 2.80 12.78 -11.04
N ILE A 258 3.82 11.97 -10.81
CA ILE A 258 4.28 11.61 -9.49
C ILE A 258 5.75 11.98 -9.32
N VAL A 259 6.10 12.37 -8.10
CA VAL A 259 7.47 12.55 -7.64
C VAL A 259 7.67 11.65 -6.43
N CYS A 260 8.72 10.82 -6.46
CA CYS A 260 9.04 9.91 -5.38
C CYS A 260 10.14 10.48 -4.49
N SER A 261 9.98 10.29 -3.18
CA SER A 261 10.98 10.56 -2.15
C SER A 261 11.17 9.29 -1.33
N PHE A 262 12.43 8.87 -1.16
CA PHE A 262 12.78 7.66 -0.43
C PHE A 262 13.28 8.02 0.97
N ILE A 263 12.67 7.41 1.99
CA ILE A 263 13.02 7.63 3.39
C ILE A 263 13.62 6.34 3.93
N GLY A 264 14.94 6.36 4.09
CA GLY A 264 15.73 5.15 4.29
C GLY A 264 15.55 4.17 3.13
N ASP A 265 15.66 2.87 3.43
CA ASP A 265 15.53 1.80 2.42
C ASP A 265 14.15 1.19 2.31
N GLU A 266 13.24 1.53 3.24
CA GLU A 266 12.01 0.77 3.43
C GLU A 266 10.74 1.57 3.21
N VAL A 267 10.78 2.90 3.26
CA VAL A 267 9.57 3.73 3.13
C VAL A 267 9.66 4.63 1.90
N ILE A 268 8.57 4.66 1.13
CA ILE A 268 8.43 5.52 -0.04
C ILE A 268 7.32 6.53 0.24
N ARG A 269 7.62 7.82 0.09
CA ARG A 269 6.63 8.89 -0.03
C ARG A 269 6.46 9.25 -1.51
N VAL A 270 5.22 9.37 -1.97
CA VAL A 270 4.89 9.71 -3.36
C VAL A 270 3.99 10.93 -3.38
N ALA A 271 4.48 12.03 -3.96
CA ALA A 271 3.70 13.23 -4.21
C ALA A 271 3.01 13.15 -5.57
N ILE A 272 1.69 13.21 -5.59
CA ILE A 272 0.86 13.13 -6.79
C ILE A 272 0.39 14.54 -7.17
N HIS A 273 0.76 14.97 -8.38
CA HIS A 273 0.32 16.20 -8.99
C HIS A 273 -0.78 15.91 -10.01
N MET A 274 -1.99 16.36 -9.70
CA MET A 274 -3.19 16.09 -10.50
C MET A 274 -3.60 17.31 -11.33
N PRO A 275 -3.92 17.16 -12.63
CA PRO A 275 -4.43 18.28 -13.44
C PRO A 275 -5.78 18.81 -12.96
N ARG A 276 -6.59 17.95 -12.34
CA ARG A 276 -7.90 18.28 -11.78
C ARG A 276 -7.94 17.83 -10.31
N PRO A 277 -7.45 18.65 -9.36
CA PRO A 277 -7.48 18.32 -7.94
C PRO A 277 -8.92 18.15 -7.43
N TRP A 278 -9.06 17.58 -6.25
CA TRP A 278 -10.32 17.49 -5.53
C TRP A 278 -10.09 17.83 -4.06
N ALA A 279 -11.17 18.16 -3.36
CA ALA A 279 -11.13 18.30 -1.90
C ALA A 279 -10.93 16.91 -1.27
N VAL A 280 -9.70 16.65 -0.84
CA VAL A 280 -9.32 15.39 -0.17
C VAL A 280 -10.00 15.33 1.19
N ARG A 281 -10.48 14.14 1.58
CA ARG A 281 -10.95 13.87 2.93
C ARG A 281 -10.13 12.80 3.62
N ALA A 282 -10.11 12.82 4.95
CA ALA A 282 -9.42 11.82 5.74
C ALA A 282 -9.98 10.41 5.48
N GLY A 283 -9.08 9.43 5.39
CA GLY A 283 -9.44 8.04 5.09
C GLY A 283 -9.77 7.74 3.62
N GLU A 284 -9.59 8.72 2.72
CA GLU A 284 -9.62 8.46 1.28
C GLU A 284 -8.40 7.64 0.83
N ARG A 285 -8.62 6.84 -0.20
CA ARG A 285 -7.68 5.93 -0.83
C ARG A 285 -7.72 6.14 -2.33
N VAL A 286 -6.62 5.84 -2.99
CA VAL A 286 -6.49 5.92 -4.45
C VAL A 286 -5.79 4.67 -4.96
N ASN A 287 -6.17 4.22 -6.14
CA ASN A 287 -5.42 3.20 -6.87
C ASN A 287 -4.40 3.90 -7.76
N LEU A 288 -3.12 3.61 -7.55
CA LEU A 288 -2.00 4.18 -8.30
C LEU A 288 -1.46 3.15 -9.30
N GLY A 289 -1.37 3.54 -10.57
CA GLY A 289 -0.65 2.82 -11.63
C GLY A 289 0.47 3.69 -12.21
N ILE A 290 1.61 3.09 -12.51
CA ILE A 290 2.77 3.79 -13.09
C ILE A 290 3.17 3.07 -14.37
N PRO A 291 2.74 3.55 -15.55
CA PRO A 291 3.05 2.92 -16.84
C PRO A 291 4.54 2.75 -17.11
N GLY A 292 5.37 3.66 -16.57
CA GLY A 292 6.82 3.67 -16.77
C GLY A 292 7.57 2.49 -16.14
N LEU A 293 6.91 1.67 -15.30
CA LEU A 293 7.54 0.51 -14.65
C LEU A 293 7.66 -0.72 -15.57
N GLY A 294 6.95 -0.75 -16.69
CA GLY A 294 6.97 -1.84 -17.67
C GLY A 294 5.59 -2.18 -18.23
N ILE A 295 5.56 -2.94 -19.33
CA ILE A 295 4.33 -3.22 -20.10
C ILE A 295 3.25 -3.93 -19.27
N PHE A 296 3.67 -4.82 -18.36
CA PHE A 296 2.78 -5.56 -17.46
C PHE A 296 2.18 -4.68 -16.36
N TYR A 297 2.79 -3.55 -16.03
CA TYR A 297 2.34 -2.62 -14.99
C TYR A 297 1.43 -1.50 -15.51
N ILE A 298 1.24 -1.40 -16.84
CA ILE A 298 0.36 -0.39 -17.46
C ILE A 298 -1.09 -0.54 -17.01
N PHE A 299 -1.55 -1.79 -16.87
CA PHE A 299 -2.93 -2.13 -16.50
C PHE A 299 -3.07 -2.58 -15.04
N GLN A 300 -2.03 -2.38 -14.23
CA GLN A 300 -2.04 -2.71 -12.81
C GLN A 300 -2.11 -1.42 -11.98
N ALA A 301 -3.18 -1.28 -11.22
CA ALA A 301 -3.34 -0.20 -10.26
C ALA A 301 -3.38 -0.78 -8.84
N HIS A 302 -2.65 -0.16 -7.92
CA HIS A 302 -2.48 -0.64 -6.54
C HIS A 302 -3.12 0.34 -5.55
N PRO A 303 -3.92 -0.16 -4.57
CA PRO A 303 -4.59 0.70 -3.61
C PRO A 303 -3.62 1.23 -2.55
N PHE A 304 -3.67 2.54 -2.31
CA PHE A 304 -2.94 3.23 -1.25
C PHE A 304 -3.84 4.23 -0.54
N SER A 305 -3.65 4.39 0.76
CA SER A 305 -4.29 5.46 1.53
C SER A 305 -3.60 6.79 1.29
N VAL A 306 -4.41 7.85 1.18
CA VAL A 306 -3.89 9.22 1.18
C VAL A 306 -3.36 9.51 2.57
N ALA A 307 -2.10 9.91 2.66
CA ALA A 307 -1.42 10.17 3.93
C ALA A 307 -1.37 11.67 4.27
N TRP A 308 -1.28 12.54 3.25
CA TRP A 308 -1.26 13.99 3.42
C TRP A 308 -1.76 14.70 2.14
N TRP A 309 -2.14 15.96 2.26
CA TRP A 309 -2.48 16.84 1.13
C TRP A 309 -2.12 18.28 1.47
N GLU A 310 -1.77 19.09 0.48
CA GLU A 310 -1.48 20.52 0.71
C GLU A 310 -2.72 21.39 0.45
N SER A 311 -3.10 22.24 1.41
CA SER A 311 -4.37 22.99 1.31
C SER A 311 -4.23 24.34 0.59
N ASP A 312 -3.03 24.90 0.47
CA ASP A 312 -2.82 26.17 -0.24
C ASP A 312 -1.43 26.19 -0.88
N THR A 313 -1.36 26.14 -2.21
CA THR A 313 -0.14 26.44 -2.95
C THR A 313 -0.38 27.62 -3.87
N ALA A 314 0.53 28.59 -3.88
CA ALA A 314 0.46 29.79 -4.73
C ALA A 314 0.31 29.46 -6.23
N ASN A 315 0.66 28.23 -6.64
CA ASN A 315 0.58 27.73 -8.01
C ASN A 315 -0.70 26.93 -8.33
N GLY A 316 -1.68 26.90 -7.42
CA GLY A 316 -2.98 26.23 -7.63
C GLY A 316 -2.89 24.71 -7.82
N SER A 317 -1.77 24.09 -7.43
CA SER A 317 -1.51 22.66 -7.58
C SER A 317 -1.27 22.06 -6.20
N SER A 318 -2.33 21.58 -5.55
CA SER A 318 -2.28 20.90 -4.26
C SER A 318 -1.83 19.44 -4.44
N PRO A 319 -0.56 19.09 -4.18
CA PRO A 319 -0.12 17.70 -4.26
C PRO A 319 -0.79 16.85 -3.17
N ILE A 320 -1.04 15.59 -3.53
CA ILE A 320 -1.56 14.57 -2.63
C ILE A 320 -0.44 13.58 -2.36
N TYR A 321 -0.17 13.29 -1.09
CA TYR A 321 0.92 12.41 -0.70
C TYR A 321 0.40 11.03 -0.31
N LEU A 322 1.06 10.01 -0.86
CA LEU A 322 0.92 8.63 -0.43
C LEU A 322 2.18 8.22 0.34
N MET A 323 2.00 7.36 1.34
CA MET A 323 3.10 6.76 2.08
C MET A 323 2.92 5.25 2.18
N PHE A 324 3.92 4.49 1.77
CA PHE A 324 3.87 3.02 1.85
C PHE A 324 5.25 2.39 2.00
N ARG A 325 5.28 1.20 2.59
CA ARG A 325 6.48 0.41 2.82
C ARG A 325 6.82 -0.43 1.57
N VAL A 326 8.10 -0.55 1.27
CA VAL A 326 8.63 -1.39 0.20
C VAL A 326 8.31 -2.85 0.51
N ARG A 327 7.59 -3.51 -0.39
CA ARG A 327 7.23 -4.93 -0.34
C ARG A 327 7.53 -5.57 -1.69
N ASN A 328 7.41 -6.89 -1.79
CA ASN A 328 7.58 -7.60 -3.06
C ASN A 328 6.56 -7.12 -4.11
N GLY A 329 6.93 -7.16 -5.39
CA GLY A 329 6.07 -6.73 -6.52
C GLY A 329 6.20 -5.24 -6.84
N PHE A 330 5.06 -4.60 -7.12
CA PHE A 330 4.97 -3.19 -7.54
C PHE A 330 5.79 -2.19 -6.71
N THR A 331 5.73 -2.22 -5.37
CA THR A 331 6.43 -1.21 -4.54
C THR A 331 7.95 -1.37 -4.54
N ARG A 332 8.47 -2.61 -4.64
CA ARG A 332 9.91 -2.84 -4.88
C ARG A 332 10.34 -2.41 -6.27
N LYS A 333 9.48 -2.56 -7.29
CA LYS A 333 9.75 -2.03 -8.62
C LYS A 333 9.81 -0.50 -8.64
N ILE A 334 8.95 0.17 -7.87
CA ILE A 334 9.06 1.63 -7.67
C ILE A 334 10.44 1.99 -7.09
N ARG A 335 10.84 1.34 -6.00
CA ARG A 335 12.14 1.60 -5.36
C ARG A 335 13.33 1.38 -6.29
N GLY A 336 13.29 0.34 -7.12
CA GLY A 336 14.41 -0.04 -7.99
C GLY A 336 14.48 0.68 -9.34
N CYS A 337 13.35 1.20 -9.85
CA CYS A 337 13.30 1.79 -11.19
C CYS A 337 13.11 3.31 -11.22
N LEU A 338 12.60 3.93 -10.15
CA LEU A 338 12.35 5.37 -10.10
C LEU A 338 13.46 6.08 -9.32
N ASN A 339 13.91 7.20 -9.87
CA ASN A 339 14.87 8.09 -9.22
C ASN A 339 14.13 9.08 -8.31
N PRO A 340 14.70 9.43 -7.14
CA PRO A 340 14.11 10.42 -6.27
C PRO A 340 14.10 11.80 -6.95
N GLY A 341 13.04 12.58 -6.73
CA GLY A 341 12.91 13.95 -7.28
C GLY A 341 12.56 14.04 -8.77
N GLN A 342 12.57 12.92 -9.51
CA GLN A 342 12.18 12.89 -10.92
C GLN A 342 10.66 12.72 -11.08
N GLU A 343 10.09 13.40 -12.08
CA GLU A 343 8.68 13.29 -12.42
C GLU A 343 8.40 12.11 -13.36
N TYR A 344 7.41 11.29 -12.99
CA TYR A 344 6.93 10.17 -13.80
C TYR A 344 5.43 10.30 -14.09
N ARG A 345 4.98 9.78 -15.24
CA ARG A 345 3.55 9.68 -15.55
C ARG A 345 2.88 8.63 -14.67
N ALA A 346 1.68 8.95 -14.20
CA ALA A 346 0.87 8.03 -13.41
C ALA A 346 -0.58 8.02 -13.87
N TRP A 347 -1.26 6.93 -13.51
CA TRP A 347 -2.71 6.80 -13.55
C TRP A 347 -3.22 6.70 -12.12
N VAL A 348 -4.13 7.60 -11.77
CA VAL A 348 -4.75 7.66 -10.44
C VAL A 348 -6.24 7.41 -10.60
N ASP A 349 -6.72 6.28 -10.09
CA ASP A 349 -8.13 6.00 -9.96
C ASP A 349 -8.55 6.27 -8.51
N GLY A 350 -9.38 7.28 -8.31
CA GLY A 350 -9.76 7.75 -6.98
C GLY A 350 -10.48 9.10 -7.01
N PRO A 351 -10.87 9.66 -5.87
CA PRO A 351 -10.73 9.07 -4.53
C PRO A 351 -11.71 7.92 -4.28
N PHE A 352 -11.38 7.06 -3.33
CA PHE A 352 -12.23 6.00 -2.79
C PHE A 352 -12.24 6.09 -1.26
N GLY A 353 -13.40 6.03 -0.62
CA GLY A 353 -13.51 6.06 0.85
C GLY A 353 -13.71 7.46 1.46
N PRO A 354 -13.63 7.58 2.80
CA PRO A 354 -13.93 6.48 3.73
C PRO A 354 -15.39 6.07 3.56
N SER A 355 -15.74 4.88 4.04
CA SER A 355 -17.08 4.33 3.80
C SER A 355 -18.19 5.30 4.27
N SER A 356 -19.09 5.70 3.38
CA SER A 356 -20.41 6.31 3.71
C SER A 356 -21.21 5.45 4.72
N SER A 357 -20.72 4.20 4.87
CA SER A 357 -20.58 3.27 5.99
C SER A 357 -21.01 3.62 7.39
N VAL A 358 -20.28 4.58 7.90
CA VAL A 358 -20.36 4.96 9.28
C VAL A 358 -20.27 6.47 9.21
N PRO A 359 -21.24 7.21 9.77
CA PRO A 359 -21.00 8.60 10.11
C PRO A 359 -19.98 8.56 11.25
N ASN A 360 -18.72 8.29 10.90
CA ASN A 360 -17.57 8.46 11.76
C ASN A 360 -16.89 9.72 11.28
N ASP A 361 -17.68 10.79 11.26
CA ASP A 361 -17.07 12.10 11.40
C ASP A 361 -16.46 12.11 12.80
N MET A 362 -15.17 11.78 12.85
CA MET A 362 -14.45 11.63 14.12
C MET A 362 -14.52 12.94 14.92
N SER A 363 -14.73 14.07 14.23
CA SER A 363 -14.92 15.39 14.84
C SER A 363 -16.14 15.51 15.78
N LEU A 364 -17.10 14.57 15.73
CA LEU A 364 -18.25 14.51 16.63
C LEU A 364 -17.91 13.94 18.02
N TYR A 365 -16.73 13.34 18.19
CA TYR A 365 -16.29 12.75 19.45
C TYR A 365 -15.42 13.73 20.21
N GLY A 366 -15.73 13.95 21.49
CA GLY A 366 -14.99 14.85 22.38
C GLY A 366 -13.59 14.33 22.71
N HIS A 367 -13.43 13.01 22.84
CA HIS A 367 -12.16 12.38 23.14
C HIS A 367 -11.88 11.25 22.15
N ILE A 368 -10.70 11.30 21.52
CA ILE A 368 -10.28 10.36 20.48
C ILE A 368 -8.94 9.76 20.87
N LEU A 369 -8.92 8.42 21.00
CA LEU A 369 -7.70 7.63 21.17
C LEU A 369 -7.37 6.94 19.84
N MET A 370 -6.21 7.26 19.28
CA MET A 370 -5.66 6.65 18.07
C MET A 370 -4.46 5.79 18.45
N ALA A 371 -4.44 4.54 17.99
CA ALA A 371 -3.32 3.62 18.17
C ALA A 371 -2.82 3.16 16.81
N THR A 372 -1.51 3.14 16.62
CA THR A 372 -0.93 2.67 15.36
C THR A 372 0.49 2.14 15.54
N SER A 373 0.93 1.28 14.64
CA SER A 373 2.29 0.75 14.59
C SER A 373 2.95 0.97 13.23
N GLY A 374 4.27 1.23 13.25
CA GLY A 374 5.11 1.46 12.09
C GLY A 374 4.54 2.50 11.11
N ILE A 375 4.47 2.17 9.82
CA ILE A 375 3.91 3.06 8.78
C ILE A 375 2.37 3.24 8.86
N GLY A 376 1.69 2.55 9.78
CA GLY A 376 0.24 2.68 9.98
C GLY A 376 -0.20 4.10 10.33
N ILE A 377 0.73 4.92 10.84
CA ILE A 377 0.54 6.35 11.09
C ILE A 377 0.02 7.12 9.86
N ALA A 378 0.36 6.67 8.65
CA ALA A 378 -0.16 7.21 7.39
C ALA A 378 -1.68 7.27 7.32
N ALA A 379 -2.37 6.34 7.99
CA ALA A 379 -3.83 6.28 8.01
C ALA A 379 -4.44 7.24 9.05
N GLN A 380 -3.70 7.61 10.10
CA GLN A 380 -4.19 8.43 11.21
C GLN A 380 -3.98 9.94 10.97
N ILE A 381 -2.83 10.32 10.41
CA ILE A 381 -2.47 11.71 10.11
C ILE A 381 -3.57 12.49 9.37
N PRO A 382 -4.20 11.94 8.30
CA PRO A 382 -5.30 12.59 7.62
C PRO A 382 -6.46 13.00 8.53
N TYR A 383 -6.83 12.12 9.48
CA TYR A 383 -7.93 12.38 10.41
C TYR A 383 -7.59 13.50 11.38
N ILE A 384 -6.37 13.49 11.93
CA ILE A 384 -5.90 14.56 12.83
C ILE A 384 -5.93 15.90 12.08
N LYS A 385 -5.41 15.95 10.86
CA LYS A 385 -5.41 17.15 10.02
C LYS A 385 -6.83 17.69 9.79
N GLU A 386 -7.76 16.83 9.40
CA GLU A 386 -9.15 17.23 9.16
C GLU A 386 -9.85 17.72 10.43
N ILE A 387 -9.63 17.06 11.57
CA ILE A 387 -10.22 17.46 12.86
C ILE A 387 -9.69 18.83 13.30
N LEU A 388 -8.37 19.07 13.23
CA LEU A 388 -7.77 20.36 13.57
C LEU A 388 -8.28 21.49 12.65
N HIS A 389 -8.45 21.21 11.36
CA HIS A 389 -9.04 22.17 10.42
C HIS A 389 -10.50 22.50 10.77
N ARG A 390 -11.34 21.48 10.99
CA ARG A 390 -12.75 21.66 11.36
C ARG A 390 -12.92 22.35 12.71
N ARG A 391 -12.03 22.06 13.67
CA ARG A 391 -12.05 22.75 14.98
C ARG A 391 -11.76 24.23 14.84
N ARG A 392 -10.80 24.63 13.99
CA ARG A 392 -10.56 26.06 13.66
C ARG A 392 -11.77 26.74 13.03
N ALA A 393 -12.56 25.99 12.25
CA ALA A 393 -13.83 26.46 11.69
C ALA A 393 -15.02 26.39 12.68
N ALA A 394 -14.79 25.98 13.93
CA ALA A 394 -15.84 25.73 14.95
C ALA A 394 -16.87 24.65 14.56
N GLU A 395 -16.48 23.69 13.72
CA GLU A 395 -17.32 22.59 13.23
C GLU A 395 -17.07 21.25 13.95
N ALA A 396 -16.08 21.19 14.84
CA ALA A 396 -15.70 19.98 15.58
C ALA A 396 -15.97 20.11 17.09
N CYS A 397 -16.47 19.04 17.71
CA CYS A 397 -16.66 18.93 19.16
C CYS A 397 -15.47 18.26 19.86
N THR A 398 -14.46 17.82 19.12
CA THR A 398 -13.28 17.15 19.67
C THR A 398 -12.51 18.08 20.58
N GLU A 399 -12.33 17.68 21.84
CA GLU A 399 -11.59 18.39 22.88
C GLU A 399 -10.15 17.86 23.03
N ARG A 400 -9.94 16.54 22.87
CA ARG A 400 -8.65 15.87 23.04
C ARG A 400 -8.42 14.76 22.02
N ILE A 401 -7.22 14.70 21.45
CA ILE A 401 -6.72 13.65 20.57
C ILE A 401 -5.46 13.05 21.21
N SER A 402 -5.50 11.77 21.56
CA SER A 402 -4.34 11.03 22.07
C SER A 402 -3.89 10.03 21.01
N LEU A 403 -2.70 10.23 20.44
CA LEU A 403 -2.09 9.36 19.44
C LEU A 403 -0.97 8.56 20.10
N ILE A 404 -1.16 7.24 20.17
CA ILE A 404 -0.15 6.28 20.60
C ILE A 404 0.45 5.63 19.35
N TRP A 405 1.75 5.80 19.16
CA TRP A 405 2.46 5.28 17.99
C TRP A 405 3.64 4.39 18.41
N GLU A 406 3.55 3.11 18.08
CA GLU A 406 4.64 2.15 18.26
C GLU A 406 5.53 2.11 17.00
N LEU A 407 6.84 2.31 17.16
CA LEU A 407 7.80 2.23 16.07
C LEU A 407 8.28 0.79 15.89
N ASP A 408 8.00 0.20 14.73
CA ASP A 408 8.52 -1.14 14.39
C ASP A 408 10.02 -1.06 14.02
N ARG A 409 10.41 0.01 13.33
CA ARG A 409 11.71 0.15 12.66
C ARG A 409 12.25 1.56 12.73
N SER A 410 13.57 1.68 12.58
CA SER A 410 14.29 2.96 12.69
C SER A 410 13.83 4.04 11.71
N GLY A 411 13.40 3.65 10.50
CA GLY A 411 12.93 4.59 9.46
C GLY A 411 11.51 5.12 9.69
N ASP A 412 10.72 4.51 10.57
CA ASP A 412 9.30 4.85 10.71
C ASP A 412 9.11 6.26 11.27
N TYR A 413 9.89 6.67 12.28
CA TYR A 413 9.85 8.01 12.86
C TYR A 413 10.10 9.11 11.79
N SER A 414 11.21 8.98 11.06
CA SER A 414 11.60 9.91 9.99
C SER A 414 10.55 10.01 8.88
N SER A 415 9.72 8.96 8.70
CA SER A 415 8.69 8.92 7.66
C SER A 415 7.47 9.76 7.94
N ALA A 416 7.25 10.23 9.17
CA ALA A 416 6.07 11.03 9.53
C ALA A 416 6.38 12.30 10.33
N VAL A 417 7.60 12.45 10.88
CA VAL A 417 7.96 13.53 11.81
C VAL A 417 7.62 14.94 11.29
N GLU A 418 7.91 15.25 10.03
CA GLU A 418 7.62 16.55 9.42
C GLU A 418 6.11 16.87 9.43
N TRP A 419 5.26 15.89 9.12
CA TRP A 419 3.81 16.05 9.16
C TRP A 419 3.28 16.15 10.59
N LEU A 420 3.88 15.44 11.55
CA LEU A 420 3.50 15.54 12.96
C LEU A 420 3.86 16.92 13.54
N GLN A 421 5.04 17.45 13.22
CA GLN A 421 5.45 18.79 13.60
C GLN A 421 4.51 19.86 13.03
N GLU A 422 4.13 19.72 11.75
CA GLU A 422 3.15 20.62 11.13
C GLU A 422 1.76 20.53 11.78
N LEU A 423 1.34 19.35 12.23
CA LEU A 423 0.07 19.22 12.96
C LEU A 423 0.12 19.88 14.34
N ILE A 424 1.26 19.78 15.02
CA ILE A 424 1.48 20.42 16.31
C ILE A 424 1.51 21.95 16.16
N SER A 425 2.22 22.47 15.15
CA SER A 425 2.27 23.92 14.91
C SER A 425 0.88 24.50 14.58
N GLN A 426 0.02 23.72 13.93
CA GLN A 426 -1.37 24.09 13.64
C GLN A 426 -2.30 23.98 14.86
N ASP A 427 -1.91 23.25 15.91
CA ASP A 427 -2.71 23.03 17.11
C ASP A 427 -2.53 24.15 18.15
N GLN A 428 -3.19 25.27 17.93
CA GLN A 428 -3.19 26.39 18.87
C GLN A 428 -3.87 26.08 20.22
N SER A 429 -4.62 24.98 20.32
CA SER A 429 -5.43 24.62 21.48
C SER A 429 -4.82 23.51 22.35
N TYR A 430 -3.66 22.98 21.99
CA TYR A 430 -2.95 21.91 22.73
C TYR A 430 -3.79 20.65 22.97
N ILE A 431 -4.51 20.23 21.94
CA ILE A 431 -5.50 19.15 22.00
C ILE A 431 -4.86 17.82 21.62
N LEU A 432 -3.79 17.89 20.81
CA LEU A 432 -3.06 16.77 20.26
C LEU A 432 -1.93 16.37 21.21
N ASN A 433 -2.04 15.17 21.76
CA ASN A 433 -0.99 14.52 22.56
C ASN A 433 -0.42 13.36 21.74
N ILE A 434 0.89 13.35 21.51
CA ILE A 434 1.56 12.31 20.73
C ILE A 434 2.51 11.55 21.66
N GLU A 435 2.25 10.26 21.85
CA GLU A 435 3.13 9.36 22.57
C GLU A 435 3.73 8.35 21.59
N ILE A 436 5.06 8.37 21.49
CA ILE A 436 5.82 7.50 20.59
C ILE A 436 6.57 6.48 21.43
N TYR A 437 6.45 5.20 21.09
CA TYR A 437 7.14 4.12 21.77
C TYR A 437 8.15 3.49 20.82
N THR A 438 9.39 3.35 21.29
CA THR A 438 10.48 2.75 20.51
C THR A 438 11.05 1.52 21.20
N GLY A 439 11.45 0.55 20.39
CA GLY A 439 12.22 -0.61 20.85
C GLY A 439 13.54 -0.20 21.50
N VAL A 440 14.05 -1.07 22.39
CA VAL A 440 15.02 -0.82 23.48
C VAL A 440 16.39 -0.19 23.09
N ASN A 441 16.69 0.13 21.83
CA ASN A 441 18.03 0.56 21.41
C ASN A 441 18.15 1.99 20.85
N MET A 442 17.10 2.83 20.88
CA MET A 442 17.17 4.18 20.29
C MET A 442 17.39 5.33 21.28
N ILE A 443 17.15 5.15 22.58
CA ILE A 443 17.18 6.27 23.54
C ILE A 443 17.87 5.82 24.82
N THR A 444 18.94 6.54 25.20
CA THR A 444 19.69 6.34 26.46
C THR A 444 18.97 6.89 27.70
N GLU A 445 17.96 7.74 27.52
CA GLU A 445 17.10 8.29 28.57
C GLU A 445 15.69 7.69 28.55
N LYS A 446 15.06 7.59 29.73
CA LYS A 446 13.77 6.91 29.94
C LYS A 446 12.58 7.55 29.20
N SER A 447 12.67 8.85 28.90
CA SER A 447 11.72 9.57 28.06
C SER A 447 12.32 10.89 27.57
N VAL A 448 12.15 11.22 26.29
CA VAL A 448 12.57 12.50 25.71
C VAL A 448 11.33 13.23 25.20
N ALA A 449 11.14 14.48 25.63
CA ALA A 449 10.12 15.37 25.08
C ALA A 449 10.69 16.13 23.87
N LEU A 450 9.95 16.17 22.76
CA LEU A 450 10.36 16.79 21.50
C LEU A 450 9.21 17.63 20.92
N GLY A 451 9.56 18.64 20.12
CA GLY A 451 8.61 19.53 19.44
C GLY A 451 8.22 20.77 20.24
N ASP A 452 7.47 21.68 19.60
CA ASP A 452 6.96 22.88 20.26
C ASP A 452 6.08 22.48 21.45
N HIS A 453 6.37 23.06 22.63
CA HIS A 453 5.66 22.83 23.89
C HIS A 453 5.68 21.39 24.47
N ASP A 454 6.68 20.56 24.15
CA ASP A 454 6.87 19.22 24.76
C ASP A 454 5.70 18.22 24.51
N LEU A 455 4.97 18.40 23.42
CA LEU A 455 3.77 17.61 23.10
C LEU A 455 4.06 16.24 22.48
N ILE A 456 5.28 16.01 21.97
CA ILE A 456 5.73 14.67 21.54
C ILE A 456 6.53 14.05 22.68
N LYS A 457 5.99 13.00 23.28
CA LYS A 457 6.68 12.23 24.31
C LYS A 457 7.18 10.94 23.71
N ILE A 458 8.49 10.74 23.70
CA ILE A 458 9.09 9.49 23.23
C ILE A 458 9.49 8.65 24.43
N HIS A 459 8.96 7.44 24.50
CA HIS A 459 9.17 6.46 25.55
C HIS A 459 9.98 5.26 25.01
N ALA A 460 10.91 4.76 25.82
CA ALA A 460 11.63 3.52 25.52
C ALA A 460 10.91 2.32 26.16
N GLY A 461 10.69 1.26 25.37
CA GLY A 461 10.11 0.00 25.86
C GLY A 461 8.71 -0.30 25.32
N SER A 462 8.12 -1.40 25.82
CA SER A 462 6.79 -1.88 25.42
C SER A 462 5.65 -1.05 26.03
N ILE A 463 4.55 -0.93 25.30
CA ILE A 463 3.36 -0.18 25.71
C ILE A 463 2.53 -1.02 26.70
N ASP A 464 2.25 -0.47 27.89
CA ASP A 464 1.19 -0.98 28.76
C ASP A 464 -0.18 -0.49 28.25
N TRP A 465 -0.80 -1.28 27.37
CA TRP A 465 -2.07 -0.95 26.75
C TRP A 465 -3.21 -0.85 27.76
N GLU A 466 -3.25 -1.72 28.77
CA GLU A 466 -4.33 -1.75 29.75
C GLU A 466 -4.29 -0.50 30.62
N GLY A 467 -3.11 -0.16 31.16
CA GLY A 467 -2.91 1.08 31.89
C GLY A 467 -3.23 2.31 31.05
N LYS A 468 -2.77 2.36 29.80
CA LYS A 468 -3.01 3.53 28.92
C LYS A 468 -4.47 3.73 28.55
N VAL A 469 -5.16 2.66 28.19
CA VAL A 469 -6.59 2.73 27.89
C VAL A 469 -7.38 3.11 29.14
N GLN A 470 -7.02 2.58 30.32
CA GLN A 470 -7.64 2.93 31.59
C GLN A 470 -7.40 4.40 31.95
N ASP A 471 -6.19 4.91 31.77
CA ASP A 471 -5.84 6.31 32.03
C ASP A 471 -6.59 7.27 31.11
N GLU A 472 -6.65 6.99 29.81
CA GLU A 472 -7.38 7.82 28.85
C GLU A 472 -8.90 7.71 29.06
N SER A 473 -9.42 6.54 29.46
CA SER A 473 -10.81 6.35 29.87
C SER A 473 -11.14 7.17 31.12
N ASN A 474 -10.27 7.18 32.12
CA ASN A 474 -10.44 7.99 33.34
C ASN A 474 -10.42 9.50 33.06
N ARG A 475 -9.68 9.94 32.04
CA ARG A 475 -9.58 11.35 31.62
C ARG A 475 -10.75 11.80 30.73
N GLN A 476 -11.59 10.88 30.29
CA GLN A 476 -12.67 11.15 29.36
C GLN A 476 -13.71 12.10 29.95
N LYS A 477 -14.08 13.12 29.17
CA LYS A 477 -15.35 13.84 29.30
C LYS A 477 -16.15 13.65 28.01
N GLY A 478 -17.37 13.12 28.10
CA GLY A 478 -18.25 12.92 26.93
C GLY A 478 -18.21 11.50 26.35
N ARG A 479 -18.35 11.35 25.03
CA ARG A 479 -18.37 10.04 24.33
C ARG A 479 -16.99 9.68 23.78
N GLN A 480 -16.56 8.43 23.95
CA GLN A 480 -15.30 7.90 23.43
C GLN A 480 -15.55 6.92 22.27
N LEU A 481 -14.68 6.97 21.26
CA LEU A 481 -14.63 6.01 20.16
C LEU A 481 -13.29 5.27 20.22
N VAL A 482 -13.35 3.94 20.33
CA VAL A 482 -12.18 3.05 20.22
C VAL A 482 -12.39 2.15 19.02
N ALA A 483 -11.45 2.18 18.07
CA ALA A 483 -11.43 1.31 16.90
C ALA A 483 -10.07 0.60 16.83
N ALA A 484 -10.06 -0.71 17.05
CA ALA A 484 -8.85 -1.53 17.04
C ALA A 484 -8.91 -2.60 15.95
N GLU A 485 -7.79 -2.84 15.27
CA GLU A 485 -7.55 -4.03 14.46
C GLU A 485 -6.32 -4.73 15.05
N GLU A 486 -6.53 -5.91 15.62
CA GLU A 486 -5.54 -6.59 16.47
C GLU A 486 -4.60 -7.46 15.62
N THR A 487 -3.29 -7.17 15.67
CA THR A 487 -2.23 -8.07 15.20
C THR A 487 -1.04 -7.97 16.14
N LEU A 488 -0.38 -9.09 16.47
CA LEU A 488 0.71 -9.15 17.46
C LEU A 488 2.03 -8.46 17.06
N GLY A 489 2.13 -7.85 15.88
CA GLY A 489 3.38 -7.21 15.41
C GLY A 489 4.56 -8.16 15.10
N LEU A 490 4.47 -9.45 15.47
CA LEU A 490 5.53 -10.43 15.26
C LEU A 490 5.60 -10.93 13.80
N SER A 491 6.79 -10.83 13.17
CA SER A 491 7.04 -11.33 11.82
C SER A 491 7.80 -12.66 11.86
N VAL A 492 7.05 -13.76 11.89
CA VAL A 492 7.61 -15.12 11.89
C VAL A 492 7.51 -15.72 10.49
N LYS A 493 8.61 -16.23 9.94
CA LYS A 493 8.58 -16.97 8.66
C LYS A 493 7.70 -18.21 8.81
N PRO A 494 6.89 -18.60 7.80
CA PRO A 494 5.99 -19.75 7.91
C PRO A 494 6.68 -21.06 8.33
N GLY A 495 7.93 -21.27 7.91
CA GLY A 495 8.73 -22.46 8.28
C GLY A 495 9.26 -22.44 9.72
N ASN A 496 9.17 -21.31 10.41
CA ASN A 496 9.65 -21.12 11.78
C ASN A 496 8.52 -21.13 12.81
N VAL A 497 7.27 -21.30 12.36
CA VAL A 497 6.13 -21.44 13.28
C VAL A 497 6.24 -22.81 13.97
N ARG A 498 6.38 -22.80 15.29
CA ARG A 498 6.34 -23.98 16.17
C ARG A 498 5.08 -23.92 17.04
N LEU A 499 4.47 -25.08 17.29
CA LEU A 499 3.33 -25.24 18.22
C LEU A 499 3.79 -25.40 19.66
N LYS A 500 4.91 -26.10 19.85
CA LYS A 500 5.52 -26.29 21.15
C LYS A 500 6.39 -25.08 21.46
N ALA A 501 6.22 -24.49 22.63
CA ALA A 501 7.14 -23.49 23.15
C ALA A 501 8.49 -24.17 23.41
N GLU A 502 9.50 -23.77 22.65
CA GLU A 502 10.90 -24.13 22.83
C GLU A 502 11.67 -22.86 23.19
N ASP A 503 12.86 -23.02 23.76
CA ASP A 503 13.71 -21.92 24.19
C ASP A 503 14.02 -20.98 23.01
N GLY A 504 13.84 -19.67 23.21
CA GLY A 504 14.10 -18.63 22.20
C GLY A 504 12.90 -18.23 21.31
N ILE A 505 11.70 -18.75 21.54
CA ILE A 505 10.48 -18.35 20.80
C ILE A 505 9.80 -17.14 21.48
N GLN A 506 9.61 -16.07 20.70
CA GLN A 506 9.04 -14.78 21.15
C GLN A 506 7.51 -14.81 21.40
N TYR A 507 6.86 -15.92 21.10
CA TYR A 507 5.42 -16.07 21.21
C TYR A 507 5.04 -17.43 21.82
N ALA A 508 3.99 -17.44 22.63
CA ALA A 508 3.34 -18.63 23.16
C ALA A 508 1.94 -18.78 22.55
N TRP A 509 1.34 -19.95 22.66
CA TRP A 509 -0.03 -20.17 22.20
C TRP A 509 -0.98 -20.10 23.38
N HIS A 510 -1.89 -19.13 23.33
CA HIS A 510 -3.07 -19.14 24.18
C HIS A 510 -4.10 -20.08 23.55
N VAL A 511 -4.59 -21.06 24.32
CA VAL A 511 -5.52 -22.10 23.84
C VAL A 511 -6.74 -22.13 24.76
N ASP A 512 -7.85 -21.61 24.25
CA ASP A 512 -9.15 -21.57 24.95
C ASP A 512 -9.79 -22.96 25.02
N ASP A 513 -9.73 -23.72 23.93
CA ASP A 513 -10.33 -25.05 23.88
C ASP A 513 -9.39 -26.11 24.47
N ILE A 514 -9.80 -26.68 25.60
CA ILE A 514 -9.10 -27.76 26.32
C ILE A 514 -8.85 -28.96 25.40
N SER A 515 -9.75 -29.23 24.43
CA SER A 515 -9.61 -30.34 23.50
C SER A 515 -8.43 -30.17 22.53
N LEU A 516 -7.94 -28.95 22.32
CA LEU A 516 -6.84 -28.65 21.39
C LEU A 516 -5.47 -28.61 22.08
N ARG A 517 -5.42 -28.55 23.42
CA ARG A 517 -4.15 -28.42 24.17
C ARG A 517 -3.14 -29.53 23.85
N HIS A 518 -3.61 -30.76 23.68
CA HIS A 518 -2.77 -31.92 23.32
C HIS A 518 -2.05 -31.77 21.96
N LEU A 519 -2.51 -30.87 21.08
CA LEU A 519 -1.88 -30.58 19.81
C LEU A 519 -0.64 -29.69 19.96
N PHE A 520 -0.52 -28.93 21.06
CA PHE A 520 0.60 -28.02 21.31
C PHE A 520 1.77 -28.71 22.02
N ASP A 521 1.57 -29.95 22.50
CA ASP A 521 2.62 -30.76 23.15
C ASP A 521 3.58 -31.43 22.16
N LYS A 522 3.26 -31.41 20.85
CA LYS A 522 4.03 -32.07 19.79
C LYS A 522 4.40 -31.09 18.67
N HIS A 523 5.54 -31.34 18.01
CA HIS A 523 5.93 -30.60 16.81
C HIS A 523 4.95 -30.83 15.65
N LEU A 524 4.82 -29.83 14.77
CA LEU A 524 4.02 -29.90 13.53
C LEU A 524 4.26 -31.19 12.74
N SER A 525 5.52 -31.64 12.66
CA SER A 525 5.94 -32.82 11.91
C SER A 525 5.42 -34.15 12.48
N LYS A 526 4.94 -34.16 13.73
CA LYS A 526 4.46 -35.37 14.43
C LYS A 526 2.93 -35.48 14.45
N HIS A 527 2.24 -34.56 13.78
CA HIS A 527 0.77 -34.52 13.72
C HIS A 527 0.24 -35.16 12.44
N SER A 528 -0.94 -35.78 12.55
CA SER A 528 -1.65 -36.30 11.38
C SER A 528 -2.20 -35.15 10.52
N VAL A 529 -2.50 -35.45 9.26
CA VAL A 529 -3.10 -34.47 8.33
C VAL A 529 -4.41 -33.88 8.88
N GLY A 530 -5.21 -34.69 9.59
CA GLY A 530 -6.45 -34.24 10.23
C GLY A 530 -6.21 -33.25 11.39
N ALA A 531 -5.15 -33.44 12.17
CA ALA A 531 -4.75 -32.49 13.20
C ALA A 531 -4.25 -31.16 12.59
N TYR A 532 -3.59 -31.22 11.43
CA TYR A 532 -3.15 -30.02 10.70
C TYR A 532 -4.32 -29.19 10.17
N GLN A 533 -5.34 -29.84 9.60
CA GLN A 533 -6.56 -29.18 9.15
C GLN A 533 -7.27 -28.48 10.31
N ARG A 534 -7.33 -29.14 11.47
CA ARG A 534 -7.93 -28.59 12.69
C ARG A 534 -7.15 -27.40 13.24
N LEU A 535 -5.82 -27.47 13.28
CA LEU A 535 -5.00 -26.31 13.66
C LEU A 535 -5.20 -25.13 12.69
N CYS A 536 -5.35 -25.40 11.38
CA CYS A 536 -5.59 -24.34 10.39
C CYS A 536 -6.99 -23.73 10.48
N SER A 537 -8.01 -24.50 10.90
CA SER A 537 -9.38 -23.98 11.06
C SER A 537 -9.54 -23.18 12.35
N GLU A 538 -8.90 -23.61 13.43
CA GLU A 538 -9.12 -23.03 14.77
C GLU A 538 -8.14 -21.89 15.12
N VAL A 539 -7.09 -21.66 14.33
CA VAL A 539 -6.13 -20.57 14.59
C VAL A 539 -6.82 -19.20 14.46
N GLY A 540 -6.68 -18.36 15.48
CA GLY A 540 -7.38 -17.07 15.63
C GLY A 540 -8.84 -17.19 16.07
N GLN A 541 -9.31 -18.38 16.43
CA GLN A 541 -10.64 -18.63 17.00
C GLN A 541 -10.54 -19.28 18.38
N SER A 542 -10.01 -20.50 18.46
CA SER A 542 -9.87 -21.26 19.72
C SER A 542 -8.46 -21.21 20.29
N PHE A 543 -7.49 -20.74 19.50
CA PHE A 543 -6.15 -20.47 19.97
C PHE A 543 -5.49 -19.35 19.16
N TRP A 544 -4.66 -18.53 19.79
CA TRP A 544 -3.91 -17.45 19.15
C TRP A 544 -2.54 -17.29 19.78
N ALA A 545 -1.63 -16.64 19.05
CA ALA A 545 -0.30 -16.34 19.58
C ALA A 545 -0.42 -15.21 20.62
N ILE A 546 0.26 -15.33 21.75
CA ILE A 546 0.48 -14.30 22.76
C ILE A 546 1.98 -14.09 22.92
N TYR A 547 2.42 -12.99 23.52
CA TYR A 547 3.84 -12.86 23.89
C TYR A 547 4.23 -13.94 24.91
N ASN A 548 5.40 -14.55 24.72
CA ASN A 548 5.92 -15.53 25.67
C ASN A 548 6.62 -14.79 26.82
N GLU A 549 6.02 -14.75 28.00
CA GLU A 549 6.65 -14.21 29.21
C GLU A 549 7.70 -15.22 29.74
N PRO A 550 8.96 -14.81 29.99
CA PRO A 550 10.00 -15.73 30.44
C PRO A 550 9.68 -16.29 31.83
N THR A 551 9.95 -17.58 32.03
CA THR A 551 9.78 -18.24 33.34
C THR A 551 11.01 -18.04 34.22
N LYS A 552 10.83 -17.95 35.55
CA LYS A 552 11.88 -17.71 36.58
C LYS A 552 13.20 -18.51 36.47
N LYS A 553 13.23 -19.60 35.71
CA LYS A 553 14.42 -20.41 35.46
C LYS A 553 15.30 -19.83 34.35
N GLU A 554 14.68 -19.19 33.36
CA GLU A 554 15.35 -18.39 32.34
C GLU A 554 15.85 -17.05 32.89
N ASP A 555 15.21 -16.48 33.93
CA ASP A 555 15.70 -15.26 34.58
C ASP A 555 17.09 -15.45 35.22
N LEU A 556 17.38 -16.63 35.77
CA LEU A 556 18.70 -16.95 36.33
C LEU A 556 19.77 -17.14 35.24
N ALA A 557 19.44 -17.89 34.18
CA ALA A 557 20.35 -18.08 33.05
C ALA A 557 20.59 -16.78 32.28
N ARG A 558 19.53 -15.97 32.11
CA ARG A 558 19.61 -14.63 31.51
C ARG A 558 20.35 -13.66 32.42
N SER A 559 20.28 -13.79 33.75
CA SER A 559 21.11 -12.95 34.64
C SER A 559 22.60 -13.26 34.50
N GLU A 560 22.98 -14.53 34.36
CA GLU A 560 24.38 -14.90 34.11
C GLU A 560 24.84 -14.46 32.71
N GLU A 561 23.98 -14.58 31.70
CA GLU A 561 24.26 -14.14 30.34
C GLU A 561 24.31 -12.60 30.22
N ILE A 562 23.45 -11.89 30.96
CA ILE A 562 23.49 -10.42 31.09
C ILE A 562 24.79 -10.00 31.80
N GLU A 563 25.20 -10.68 32.87
CA GLU A 563 26.43 -10.36 33.58
C GLU A 563 27.66 -10.57 32.69
N HIS A 564 27.68 -11.64 31.89
CA HIS A 564 28.71 -11.88 30.87
C HIS A 564 28.69 -10.80 29.78
N LEU A 565 27.52 -10.43 29.25
CA LEU A 565 27.37 -9.39 28.24
C LEU A 565 27.71 -7.99 28.79
N GLU A 566 27.47 -7.72 30.06
CA GLU A 566 27.88 -6.48 30.73
C GLU A 566 29.39 -6.41 30.90
N GLN A 567 30.06 -7.54 31.21
CA GLN A 567 31.51 -7.62 31.22
C GLN A 567 32.10 -7.42 29.82
N GLU A 568 31.52 -8.05 28.80
CA GLU A 568 31.95 -7.88 27.40
C GLU A 568 31.74 -6.44 26.92
N LYS A 569 30.60 -5.84 27.26
CA LYS A 569 30.32 -4.42 26.99
C LYS A 569 31.35 -3.51 27.67
N LYS A 570 31.73 -3.79 28.92
CA LYS A 570 32.76 -3.02 29.63
C LYS A 570 34.10 -3.07 28.90
N ILE A 571 34.52 -4.26 28.46
CA ILE A 571 35.75 -4.45 27.68
C ILE A 571 35.66 -3.71 26.33
N LEU A 572 34.52 -3.78 25.65
CA LEU A 572 34.31 -3.10 24.38
C LEU A 572 34.30 -1.57 24.53
N VAL A 573 33.73 -1.05 25.61
CA VAL A 573 33.77 0.40 25.93
C VAL A 573 35.21 0.86 26.19
N GLU A 574 36.00 0.05 26.88
CA GLU A 574 37.43 0.34 27.12
C GLU A 574 38.23 0.35 25.80
N LYS A 575 37.99 -0.64 24.93
CA LYS A 575 38.58 -0.67 23.58
C LYS A 575 38.12 0.50 22.71
N LEU A 576 36.86 0.93 22.84
CA LEU A 576 36.33 2.08 22.12
C LEU A 576 36.97 3.38 22.62
N ALA A 577 37.19 3.53 23.92
CA ALA A 577 37.94 4.64 24.49
C ALA A 577 39.39 4.67 23.96
N GLU A 578 40.06 3.51 23.90
CA GLU A 578 41.41 3.40 23.34
C GLU A 578 41.45 3.68 21.82
N ALA A 579 40.43 3.28 21.07
CA ALA A 579 40.31 3.61 19.66
C ALA A 579 40.08 5.12 19.45
N ASN A 580 39.26 5.75 20.30
CA ASN A 580 39.00 7.18 20.23
C ASN A 580 40.25 8.02 20.57
N THR A 581 41.09 7.58 21.52
CA THR A 581 42.37 8.26 21.79
C THR A 581 43.35 8.12 20.62
N LYS A 582 43.41 6.94 19.99
CA LYS A 582 44.21 6.75 18.76
C LYS A 582 43.70 7.61 17.61
N ILE A 583 42.39 7.76 17.45
CA ILE A 583 41.80 8.65 16.44
C ILE A 583 42.19 10.10 16.73
N ALA A 584 42.12 10.55 17.99
CA ALA A 584 42.53 11.91 18.35
C ALA A 584 44.02 12.16 18.05
N GLU A 585 44.89 11.20 18.35
CA GLU A 585 46.33 11.28 18.02
C GLU A 585 46.59 11.29 16.50
N LEU A 586 45.81 10.53 15.73
CA LEU A 586 45.90 10.53 14.26
C LEU A 586 45.40 11.85 13.67
N LEU A 587 44.36 12.46 14.24
CA LEU A 587 43.85 13.77 13.80
C LEU A 587 44.90 14.87 14.03
N ASP A 588 45.58 14.88 15.18
CA ASP A 588 46.67 15.82 15.47
C ASP A 588 47.86 15.63 14.48
N LYS A 589 48.19 14.37 14.16
CA LYS A 589 49.19 14.07 13.12
C LYS A 589 48.76 14.57 11.75
N ILE A 590 47.49 14.40 11.36
CA ILE A 590 46.97 14.91 10.09
C ILE A 590 47.09 16.43 10.03
N GLU A 591 46.69 17.14 11.09
CA GLU A 591 46.80 18.60 11.16
C GLU A 591 48.26 19.07 11.00
N SER A 592 49.20 18.38 11.65
CA SER A 592 50.64 18.70 11.51
C SER A 592 51.17 18.48 10.09
N VAL A 593 50.69 17.43 9.40
CA VAL A 593 51.09 17.10 8.03
C VAL A 593 50.44 18.05 7.03
N GLU A 594 49.20 18.47 7.26
CA GLU A 594 48.53 19.49 6.45
C GLU A 594 49.25 20.84 6.55
N ALA A 595 49.66 21.26 7.75
CA ALA A 595 50.46 22.47 7.92
C ALA A 595 51.81 22.39 7.18
N GLN A 596 52.47 21.23 7.16
CA GLN A 596 53.69 21.02 6.39
C GLN A 596 53.43 21.05 4.87
N ARG A 597 52.34 20.45 4.40
CA ARG A 597 51.95 20.47 2.99
C ARG A 597 51.72 21.91 2.53
N ASP A 598 50.97 22.70 3.30
CA ASP A 598 50.62 24.07 2.93
C ASP A 598 51.89 24.96 2.87
N SER A 599 52.84 24.76 3.79
CA SER A 599 54.16 25.42 3.73
C SER A 599 54.96 25.02 2.49
N LEU A 600 54.92 23.73 2.11
CA LEU A 600 55.58 23.24 0.90
C LEU A 600 54.94 23.82 -0.37
N GLU A 601 53.60 23.88 -0.43
CA GLU A 601 52.86 24.47 -1.55
C GLU A 601 53.20 25.95 -1.73
N GLU A 602 53.35 26.70 -0.63
CA GLU A 602 53.80 28.10 -0.69
C GLU A 602 55.21 28.22 -1.29
N SER A 603 56.14 27.34 -0.88
CA SER A 603 57.51 27.31 -1.41
C SER A 603 57.55 26.92 -2.90
N ILE A 604 56.71 25.97 -3.32
CA ILE A 604 56.57 25.57 -4.73
C ILE A 604 55.98 26.73 -5.55
N SER A 605 54.96 27.41 -5.03
CA SER A 605 54.35 28.57 -5.69
C SER A 605 55.36 29.69 -5.92
N LYS A 606 56.16 30.04 -4.90
CA LYS A 606 57.26 31.00 -5.00
C LYS A 606 58.31 30.58 -6.04
N SER A 607 58.68 29.30 -6.05
CA SER A 607 59.65 28.76 -7.02
C SER A 607 59.12 28.76 -8.45
N ASN A 608 57.83 28.52 -8.65
CA ASN A 608 57.21 28.58 -9.97
C ASN A 608 57.13 30.02 -10.49
N GLN A 609 56.86 31.00 -9.61
CA GLN A 609 56.89 32.42 -9.98
C GLN A 609 58.29 32.86 -10.43
N THR A 610 59.35 32.46 -9.72
CA THR A 610 60.72 32.77 -10.14
C THR A 610 61.10 32.06 -11.43
N LEU A 611 60.65 30.83 -11.64
CA LEU A 611 60.89 30.10 -12.88
C LEU A 611 60.21 30.77 -14.09
N LEU A 612 59.00 31.29 -13.93
CA LEU A 612 58.31 32.07 -14.96
C LEU A 612 59.09 33.35 -15.32
N LEU A 613 59.59 34.09 -14.32
CA LEU A 613 60.42 35.27 -14.56
C LEU A 613 61.69 34.94 -15.34
N HIS A 614 62.37 33.86 -14.98
CA HIS A 614 63.55 33.41 -15.72
C HIS A 614 63.23 32.93 -17.14
N GLN A 615 62.05 32.32 -17.36
CA GLN A 615 61.60 31.98 -18.71
C GLN A 615 61.35 33.22 -19.57
N GLU A 616 60.71 34.26 -19.02
CA GLU A 616 60.53 35.54 -19.71
C GLU A 616 61.86 36.21 -20.05
N GLU A 617 62.81 36.22 -19.10
CA GLU A 617 64.16 36.74 -19.35
C GLU A 617 64.89 35.96 -20.45
N ALA A 618 64.82 34.62 -20.43
CA ALA A 618 65.41 33.79 -21.46
C ALA A 618 64.79 34.05 -22.84
N GLN A 619 63.46 34.20 -22.92
CA GLN A 619 62.79 34.60 -24.16
C GLN A 619 63.25 35.97 -24.65
N ARG A 620 63.39 36.95 -23.75
CA ARG A 620 63.89 38.28 -24.10
C ARG A 620 65.30 38.21 -24.69
N TRP A 621 66.20 37.44 -24.08
CA TRP A 621 67.57 37.27 -24.57
C TRP A 621 67.61 36.53 -25.92
N MET A 622 66.75 35.54 -26.13
CA MET A 622 66.61 34.87 -27.44
C MET A 622 66.20 35.86 -28.54
N THR A 623 65.20 36.72 -28.29
CA THR A 623 64.77 37.74 -29.26
C THR A 623 65.87 38.74 -29.59
N ILE A 624 66.67 39.15 -28.59
CA ILE A 624 67.82 40.04 -28.79
C ILE A 624 68.90 39.34 -29.62
N SER A 625 69.19 38.07 -29.34
CA SER A 625 70.14 37.27 -30.10
C SER A 625 69.71 37.15 -31.56
N ASP A 626 68.45 36.83 -31.83
CA ASP A 626 67.88 36.76 -33.19
C ASP A 626 67.99 38.11 -33.92
N TYR A 627 67.75 39.23 -33.23
CA TYR A 627 67.92 40.56 -33.81
C TYR A 627 69.36 40.82 -34.25
N TYR A 628 70.34 40.51 -33.40
CA TYR A 628 71.76 40.68 -33.74
C TYR A 628 72.20 39.72 -34.84
N GLN A 629 71.74 38.48 -34.82
CA GLN A 629 72.05 37.49 -35.85
C GLN A 629 71.52 37.93 -37.23
N ASN A 630 70.27 38.40 -37.29
CA ASN A 630 69.68 38.94 -38.52
C ASN A 630 70.39 40.21 -38.99
N SER A 631 70.77 41.09 -38.07
CA SER A 631 71.56 42.29 -38.40
C SER A 631 72.93 41.94 -38.97
N PHE A 632 73.59 40.92 -38.41
CA PHE A 632 74.88 40.44 -38.92
C PHE A 632 74.75 39.81 -40.31
N LEU A 633 73.69 39.01 -40.53
CA LEU A 633 73.39 38.46 -41.86
C LEU A 633 73.13 39.57 -42.88
N TYR A 634 72.38 40.61 -42.52
CA TYR A 634 72.14 41.77 -43.38
C TYR A 634 73.42 42.52 -43.74
N VAL A 635 74.30 42.78 -42.75
CA VAL A 635 75.60 43.43 -42.98
C VAL A 635 76.52 42.55 -43.83
N SER A 636 76.53 41.23 -43.59
CA SER A 636 77.30 40.27 -44.38
C SER A 636 76.82 40.22 -45.83
N ASP A 637 75.52 40.25 -46.07
CA ASP A 637 74.93 40.26 -47.42
C ASP A 637 75.21 41.59 -48.13
N ALA A 638 75.09 42.73 -47.43
CA ALA A 638 75.50 44.03 -47.95
C ALA A 638 77.00 44.07 -48.29
N LEU A 639 77.87 43.50 -47.44
CA LEU A 639 79.30 43.35 -47.73
C LEU A 639 79.55 42.46 -48.94
N ALA A 640 78.83 41.34 -49.08
CA ALA A 640 78.92 40.48 -50.24
C ALA A 640 78.53 41.22 -51.53
N HIS A 641 77.47 42.02 -51.51
CA HIS A 641 77.08 42.90 -52.62
C HIS A 641 78.15 43.95 -52.96
N VAL A 642 78.78 44.57 -51.96
CA VAL A 642 79.89 45.54 -52.17
C VAL A 642 81.12 44.85 -52.74
N VAL A 643 81.50 43.66 -52.24
CA VAL A 643 82.62 42.87 -52.77
C VAL A 643 82.35 42.47 -54.22
N THR A 644 81.12 42.04 -54.54
CA THR A 644 80.74 41.71 -55.92
C THR A 644 80.77 42.93 -56.84
N TYR A 645 80.37 44.11 -56.34
CA TYR A 645 80.50 45.38 -57.07
C TYR A 645 81.97 45.75 -57.34
N LEU A 646 82.85 45.60 -56.34
CA LEU A 646 84.29 45.87 -56.47
C LEU A 646 84.98 44.86 -57.39
N GLN A 647 84.61 43.57 -57.34
CA GLN A 647 85.10 42.54 -58.25
C GLN A 647 84.61 42.73 -59.69
N GLY A 648 83.45 43.35 -59.89
CA GLY A 648 83.00 43.84 -61.19
C GLY A 648 83.81 45.03 -61.74
N VAL A 649 84.55 45.75 -60.88
CA VAL A 649 85.45 46.85 -61.27
C VAL A 649 86.84 46.35 -61.63
N GLU A 650 87.29 45.20 -61.10
CA GLU A 650 88.58 44.57 -61.47
C GLU A 650 88.49 43.67 -62.73
N GLY A 651 87.28 43.39 -63.23
CA GLY A 651 87.03 42.49 -64.37
C GLY A 651 86.91 43.15 -65.74
N ASN A 652 87.54 44.31 -65.99
CA ASN A 652 87.56 44.92 -67.33
C ASN A 652 88.95 45.40 -67.73
N SER A 653 89.85 44.44 -67.99
CA SER A 653 90.99 44.65 -68.87
C SER A 653 91.20 43.43 -69.78
N TYR A 654 90.55 43.55 -70.94
CA TYR A 654 90.98 43.10 -72.26
C TYR A 654 90.99 41.60 -72.58
N THR A 655 90.06 41.20 -73.45
CA THR A 655 90.42 40.97 -74.87
C THR A 655 89.22 41.19 -75.79
N LEU A 656 89.45 41.99 -76.84
CA LEU A 656 88.59 42.20 -78.01
C LEU A 656 88.40 40.91 -78.83
N GLY A 657 87.24 40.75 -79.50
CA GLY A 657 87.18 40.01 -80.76
C GLY A 657 85.87 39.30 -81.14
N THR A 658 84.88 40.09 -81.60
CA THR A 658 83.94 39.79 -82.72
C THR A 658 83.14 38.47 -82.75
N SER A 659 81.83 38.56 -82.47
CA SER A 659 80.72 38.48 -83.46
C SER A 659 79.40 38.87 -82.80
#